data_AF-A0A6L8Q4X6-F1
#
_entry.id   AF-A0A6L8Q4X6-F1
#
_cell.length_a   1.000
_cell.length_b   1.000
_cell.length_c   1.000
_cell.angle_alpha   90.00
_cell.angle_beta   90.00
_cell.angle_gamma   90.00
#
_symmetry.space_group_name_H-M   'P 1'
#
loop_
_entity.id
_entity.type
_entity.pdbx_description
1 polymer ?
#
loop_
_entity_poly.entity_id
_entity_poly.type
_entity_poly.pdbx_seq_one_letter_code
_entity_poly.pdbx_strand_id
1 'polypeptide(L)'
;MNAQAAKDTATTTIVKPPYMQNRELSWLDFNKRVLDQGADPTVPLLERLNFISIFWSNLQEFFMVRVGSLTDLSLLKKSIIDPKSGMTPAQQLEAIYARCHELYPYYEETYESVRALLADQDIRNLRKEDLTGEQRDYLRDYMRDNVLPFLSPQIVNARHPFPHLENGGLYIVVRLDEQAPLKTKKSKEERARDKAEGKTKATKNLGAEGVTLGIIPLPRQTSRVIELPGTGLPFMLVEHAIEMFAAEVFSMYTVKHTNIICVTRNADLDATEGAEEQGEDYREHMKRILKKRSRLAPVRLESERPLSRTVKSLLLEKLGLAEHHLFVTRVPLNMGYTWGLGSRLGVEKRAALTQAPFTPQWPACLDRKRSIIEQVTDHEVLLSYPYQSMDAFVQLLREASVDPAVVSIKITLYRLASQSHLAEALINAAENGKEVTALFELRARFDESNNIEWSQRFEAAGCHVIYGFRNFKVHSKICTITRQTENGLQHITQLGTGNYNEKTAKLYTDFSFITCDSQIGHDAADFFRNMALENTSDNYDILWVAPLMIKQNILRNIDEQIERARRGEKCGLFFKTNSITDKEVIDKLVEASQAGVPIDLFVRGISCILPGVEGYTDRVREVSIVGQLLEHSRVYGFGPREDCKLYLSSADLMTRNMDKRIEIAWPILNETLRNQVLGYLGICYSDTAKLRELLPDGSYTALGAFAERNENGEVKLFDSQKYLIAEAQRMRLAAAELAARKEANLGGSARVVFPLGDVAAEDGAEVGANEVVTEEESEFVAHRSPELEAAEAKAVRDAADAMAAAATATAASVLEAVTKGVAQEVAALQAREPQGATAAAETAPAADSDPAAADPAAVAPAAEGPVAERAELGAEAAPAAASAPAPAAEVEDAARPDDGRAIVPATVVEPTPAGNAITRFFRRLFGK
;
A
#
# COMPACT_ATOMS: atom_id res chain seq x y z
N MET A 1 -44.34 4.72 -34.37
CA MET A 1 -43.55 5.47 -33.36
C MET A 1 -43.95 5.20 -31.91
N ASN A 2 -45.21 4.97 -31.53
CA ASN A 2 -45.61 4.84 -30.11
C ASN A 2 -45.72 3.40 -29.53
N ALA A 3 -45.23 2.36 -30.22
CA ALA A 3 -45.25 0.98 -29.70
C ALA A 3 -43.88 0.46 -29.21
N GLN A 4 -42.77 1.01 -29.74
CA GLN A 4 -41.42 0.52 -29.40
C GLN A 4 -40.95 0.99 -28.02
N ALA A 5 -41.29 2.23 -27.64
CA ALA A 5 -40.88 2.86 -26.38
C ALA A 5 -41.51 2.23 -25.11
N ALA A 6 -42.41 1.27 -25.26
CA ALA A 6 -43.10 0.58 -24.17
C ALA A 6 -42.48 -0.76 -23.77
N LYS A 7 -41.41 -1.22 -24.45
CA LYS A 7 -40.69 -2.46 -24.10
C LYS A 7 -39.41 -2.24 -23.28
N ASP A 8 -38.84 -1.04 -23.31
CA ASP A 8 -37.57 -0.72 -22.62
C ASP A 8 -37.77 -0.28 -21.15
N THR A 9 -39.00 -0.36 -20.63
CA THR A 9 -39.37 -0.09 -19.22
C THR A 9 -39.77 -1.35 -18.45
N ALA A 10 -39.20 -2.50 -18.84
CA ALA A 10 -39.08 -3.66 -17.96
C ALA A 10 -38.06 -3.33 -16.83
N THR A 11 -38.51 -2.54 -15.84
CA THR A 11 -37.71 -2.18 -14.67
C THR A 11 -37.55 -3.39 -13.76
N THR A 12 -36.62 -4.27 -14.09
CA THR A 12 -36.25 -5.43 -13.25
C THR A 12 -35.88 -4.93 -11.86
N THR A 13 -36.74 -5.20 -10.88
CA THR A 13 -36.57 -4.71 -9.52
C THR A 13 -35.39 -5.45 -8.88
N ILE A 14 -34.20 -4.84 -8.89
CA ILE A 14 -33.00 -5.40 -8.29
C ILE A 14 -33.16 -5.36 -6.76
N VAL A 15 -33.73 -6.43 -6.21
CA VAL A 15 -33.84 -6.65 -4.77
C VAL A 15 -32.42 -6.89 -4.22
N LYS A 16 -32.03 -6.09 -3.22
CA LYS A 16 -30.76 -6.28 -2.51
C LYS A 16 -30.72 -7.69 -1.89
N PRO A 17 -29.70 -8.53 -2.16
CA PRO A 17 -29.56 -9.82 -1.48
C PRO A 17 -29.34 -9.62 0.03
N PRO A 18 -29.95 -10.44 0.92
CA PRO A 18 -29.82 -10.27 2.36
C PRO A 18 -28.41 -10.56 2.87
N TYR A 19 -27.70 -11.48 2.20
CA TYR A 19 -26.31 -11.87 2.48
C TYR A 19 -25.25 -10.93 1.87
N MET A 20 -25.64 -9.75 1.35
CA MET A 20 -24.69 -8.79 0.76
C MET A 20 -24.73 -7.41 1.41
N GLN A 21 -23.62 -6.68 1.31
CA GLN A 21 -23.44 -5.32 1.83
C GLN A 21 -22.79 -4.38 0.80
N ASN A 22 -22.90 -3.07 1.00
CA ASN A 22 -22.35 -2.08 0.07
C ASN A 22 -20.82 -2.06 0.12
N ARG A 23 -20.20 -2.08 -1.06
CA ARG A 23 -18.76 -2.14 -1.27
C ARG A 23 -17.99 -0.98 -0.61
N GLU A 24 -18.53 0.23 -0.66
CA GLU A 24 -17.83 1.44 -0.19
C GLU A 24 -18.11 1.72 1.30
N LEU A 25 -19.28 1.35 1.83
CA LEU A 25 -19.52 1.34 3.28
C LEU A 25 -18.59 0.33 3.98
N SER A 26 -18.49 -0.88 3.45
CA SER A 26 -17.54 -1.90 3.93
C SER A 26 -16.07 -1.44 3.83
N TRP A 27 -15.74 -0.56 2.88
CA TRP A 27 -14.42 0.12 2.87
C TRP A 27 -14.27 1.14 4.01
N LEU A 28 -15.30 1.93 4.30
CA LEU A 28 -15.30 2.87 5.43
C LEU A 28 -15.17 2.14 6.77
N ASP A 29 -15.79 0.96 6.92
CA ASP A 29 -15.67 0.13 8.11
C ASP A 29 -14.30 -0.58 8.22
N PHE A 30 -13.68 -0.95 7.09
CA PHE A 30 -12.25 -1.28 7.07
C PHE A 30 -11.40 -0.10 7.55
N ASN A 31 -11.65 1.13 7.07
CA ASN A 31 -10.86 2.28 7.51
C ASN A 31 -11.13 2.62 8.99
N LYS A 32 -12.36 2.40 9.50
CA LYS A 32 -12.64 2.44 10.94
C LYS A 32 -11.78 1.41 11.70
N ARG A 33 -11.64 0.18 11.21
CA ARG A 33 -10.73 -0.83 11.82
C ARG A 33 -9.25 -0.38 11.86
N VAL A 34 -8.84 0.54 10.98
CA VAL A 34 -7.52 1.22 11.05
C VAL A 34 -7.51 2.32 12.12
N LEU A 35 -8.54 3.17 12.17
CA LEU A 35 -8.67 4.21 13.21
C LEU A 35 -8.75 3.61 14.62
N ASP A 36 -9.37 2.45 14.78
CA ASP A 36 -9.45 1.72 16.04
C ASP A 36 -8.04 1.33 16.58
N GLN A 37 -7.00 1.19 15.73
CA GLN A 37 -5.61 1.02 16.19
C GLN A 37 -5.00 2.33 16.74
N GLY A 38 -5.57 3.48 16.40
CA GLY A 38 -5.27 4.78 17.05
C GLY A 38 -5.92 4.91 18.44
N ALA A 39 -7.03 4.21 18.67
CA ALA A 39 -7.67 4.13 20.00
C ALA A 39 -7.04 3.07 20.91
N ASP A 40 -6.50 1.99 20.34
CA ASP A 40 -5.97 0.82 21.04
C ASP A 40 -4.76 1.15 21.97
N PRO A 41 -4.85 0.95 23.30
CA PRO A 41 -3.76 1.21 24.24
C PRO A 41 -2.61 0.19 24.16
N THR A 42 -2.76 -0.92 23.44
CA THR A 42 -1.67 -1.91 23.19
C THR A 42 -0.70 -1.47 22.09
N VAL A 43 -1.00 -0.36 21.42
CA VAL A 43 -0.18 0.24 20.37
C VAL A 43 0.64 1.40 20.96
N PRO A 44 1.96 1.50 20.71
CA PRO A 44 2.79 2.60 21.20
C PRO A 44 2.28 3.97 20.72
N LEU A 45 2.47 4.99 21.55
CA LEU A 45 1.68 6.23 21.46
C LEU A 45 1.90 7.06 20.19
N LEU A 46 3.12 7.09 19.63
CA LEU A 46 3.36 7.72 18.32
C LEU A 46 2.80 6.89 17.16
N GLU A 47 2.68 5.58 17.34
CA GLU A 47 2.14 4.67 16.34
C GLU A 47 0.61 4.75 16.30
N ARG A 48 -0.03 4.96 17.46
CA ARG A 48 -1.44 5.37 17.54
C ARG A 48 -1.68 6.65 16.72
N LEU A 49 -0.80 7.65 16.86
CA LEU A 49 -0.85 8.88 16.06
C LEU A 49 -0.60 8.61 14.55
N ASN A 50 0.29 7.68 14.20
CA ASN A 50 0.49 7.25 12.82
C ASN A 50 -0.74 6.51 12.26
N PHE A 51 -1.44 5.67 13.03
CA PHE A 51 -2.70 5.05 12.59
C PHE A 51 -3.80 6.07 12.30
N ILE A 52 -3.89 7.14 13.10
CA ILE A 52 -4.77 8.30 12.80
C ILE A 52 -4.33 8.98 11.48
N SER A 53 -3.03 9.11 11.22
CA SER A 53 -2.54 9.58 9.91
C SER A 53 -2.86 8.62 8.76
N ILE A 54 -2.82 7.30 8.97
CA ILE A 54 -3.14 6.29 7.95
C ILE A 54 -4.63 6.33 7.63
N PHE A 55 -5.50 6.44 8.64
CA PHE A 55 -6.94 6.65 8.46
C PHE A 55 -7.21 7.88 7.58
N TRP A 56 -6.56 9.02 7.88
CA TRP A 56 -6.66 10.24 7.09
C TRP A 56 -6.18 10.06 5.64
N SER A 57 -5.00 9.46 5.41
CA SER A 57 -4.47 9.29 4.05
C SER A 57 -5.30 8.30 3.21
N ASN A 58 -5.77 7.22 3.84
CA ASN A 58 -6.71 6.28 3.24
C ASN A 58 -8.01 6.99 2.83
N LEU A 59 -8.56 7.83 3.72
CA LEU A 59 -9.81 8.55 3.46
C LEU A 59 -9.64 9.59 2.36
N GLN A 60 -8.50 10.27 2.29
CA GLN A 60 -8.14 11.16 1.18
C GLN A 60 -8.06 10.40 -0.15
N GLU A 61 -7.42 9.21 -0.23
CA GLU A 61 -7.47 8.38 -1.45
C GLU A 61 -8.91 7.98 -1.80
N PHE A 62 -9.70 7.55 -0.81
CA PHE A 62 -11.09 7.14 -1.03
C PHE A 62 -11.96 8.28 -1.57
N PHE A 63 -11.83 9.51 -1.05
CA PHE A 63 -12.51 10.67 -1.64
C PHE A 63 -12.00 10.97 -3.06
N MET A 64 -10.68 11.03 -3.25
CA MET A 64 -10.08 11.29 -4.57
C MET A 64 -10.49 10.25 -5.62
N VAL A 65 -10.62 8.98 -5.24
CA VAL A 65 -10.84 7.87 -6.16
C VAL A 65 -12.30 7.41 -6.17
N ARG A 66 -12.85 6.91 -5.06
CA ARG A 66 -14.16 6.25 -5.02
C ARG A 66 -15.31 7.24 -5.10
N VAL A 67 -15.26 8.29 -4.29
CA VAL A 67 -16.24 9.38 -4.34
C VAL A 67 -16.11 10.13 -5.66
N GLY A 68 -14.89 10.25 -6.19
CA GLY A 68 -14.60 10.66 -7.57
C GLY A 68 -15.40 9.87 -8.62
N SER A 69 -15.11 8.58 -8.82
CA SER A 69 -15.79 7.75 -9.83
C SER A 69 -17.32 7.74 -9.65
N LEU A 70 -17.81 7.69 -8.40
CA LEU A 70 -19.25 7.70 -8.12
C LEU A 70 -19.90 9.05 -8.44
N THR A 71 -19.19 10.17 -8.24
CA THR A 71 -19.66 11.51 -8.62
C THR A 71 -19.84 11.59 -10.13
N ASP A 72 -18.84 11.19 -10.91
CA ASP A 72 -18.90 11.21 -12.37
C ASP A 72 -20.04 10.31 -12.88
N LEU A 73 -20.16 9.08 -12.35
CA LEU A 73 -21.26 8.15 -12.67
C LEU A 73 -22.65 8.71 -12.32
N SER A 74 -22.77 9.51 -11.26
CA SER A 74 -24.03 10.16 -10.89
C SER A 74 -24.43 11.27 -11.87
N LEU A 75 -23.45 11.99 -12.43
CA LEU A 75 -23.65 13.08 -13.38
C LEU A 75 -24.00 12.56 -14.79
N LEU A 76 -23.46 11.41 -15.19
CA LEU A 76 -23.66 10.78 -16.51
C LEU A 76 -25.08 10.20 -16.73
N LYS A 77 -25.97 10.24 -15.73
CA LYS A 77 -27.42 9.94 -15.81
C LYS A 77 -27.81 8.66 -16.59
N LYS A 78 -27.49 7.49 -16.03
CA LYS A 78 -28.39 6.32 -16.15
C LYS A 78 -28.56 5.61 -14.80
N SER A 79 -29.70 4.96 -14.62
CA SER A 79 -30.10 4.23 -13.42
C SER A 79 -29.37 2.90 -13.25
N ILE A 80 -28.04 2.95 -13.23
CA ILE A 80 -27.19 1.82 -12.83
C ILE A 80 -27.42 1.61 -11.34
N ILE A 81 -27.91 0.43 -10.96
CA ILE A 81 -28.09 0.01 -9.57
C ILE A 81 -26.98 -1.01 -9.28
N ASP A 82 -26.22 -0.82 -8.19
CA ASP A 82 -25.26 -1.84 -7.76
C ASP A 82 -26.02 -3.09 -7.26
N PRO A 83 -25.78 -4.28 -7.85
CA PRO A 83 -26.56 -5.50 -7.57
C PRO A 83 -26.26 -6.13 -6.19
N LYS A 84 -25.43 -5.49 -5.36
CA LYS A 84 -24.97 -5.99 -4.05
C LYS A 84 -25.62 -5.20 -2.92
N SER A 85 -25.84 -3.91 -3.14
CA SER A 85 -26.48 -2.98 -2.21
C SER A 85 -27.87 -2.51 -2.62
N GLY A 86 -28.26 -2.65 -3.89
CA GLY A 86 -29.52 -2.10 -4.43
C GLY A 86 -29.50 -0.58 -4.59
N MET A 87 -28.33 0.06 -4.50
CA MET A 87 -28.18 1.52 -4.49
C MET A 87 -27.67 2.07 -5.83
N THR A 88 -28.27 3.17 -6.30
CA THR A 88 -27.71 4.02 -7.37
C THR A 88 -26.46 4.78 -6.90
N PRO A 89 -25.58 5.27 -7.80
CA PRO A 89 -24.41 6.07 -7.42
C PRO A 89 -24.73 7.26 -6.50
N ALA A 90 -25.86 7.95 -6.71
CA ALA A 90 -26.29 9.07 -5.86
C ALA A 90 -26.62 8.62 -4.42
N GLN A 91 -27.32 7.50 -4.25
CA GLN A 91 -27.62 6.94 -2.93
C GLN A 91 -26.36 6.39 -2.24
N GLN A 92 -25.40 5.86 -3.01
CA GLN A 92 -24.10 5.44 -2.46
C GLN A 92 -23.30 6.65 -1.98
N LEU A 93 -23.27 7.75 -2.74
CA LEU A 93 -22.66 9.02 -2.29
C LEU A 93 -23.32 9.53 -1.01
N GLU A 94 -24.65 9.60 -0.95
CA GLU A 94 -25.40 10.04 0.22
C GLU A 94 -25.06 9.20 1.46
N ALA A 95 -25.07 7.87 1.33
CA ALA A 95 -24.68 6.94 2.41
C ALA A 95 -23.20 7.09 2.81
N ILE A 96 -22.29 7.33 1.86
CA ILE A 96 -20.88 7.59 2.13
C ILE A 96 -20.70 8.90 2.93
N TYR A 97 -21.33 10.00 2.52
CA TYR A 97 -21.24 11.26 3.25
C TYR A 97 -21.83 11.13 4.66
N ALA A 98 -22.99 10.48 4.81
CA ALA A 98 -23.60 10.20 6.12
C ALA A 98 -22.65 9.39 7.01
N ARG A 99 -22.11 8.26 6.54
CA ARG A 99 -21.17 7.42 7.29
C ARG A 99 -19.86 8.15 7.61
N CYS A 100 -19.39 9.04 6.74
CA CYS A 100 -18.26 9.92 7.08
C CYS A 100 -18.62 10.89 8.22
N HIS A 101 -19.78 11.55 8.20
CA HIS A 101 -20.20 12.44 9.30
C HIS A 101 -20.38 11.71 10.65
N GLU A 102 -20.66 10.41 10.65
CA GLU A 102 -20.62 9.55 11.86
C GLU A 102 -19.20 9.24 12.34
N LEU A 103 -18.24 9.07 11.42
CA LEU A 103 -16.85 8.69 11.74
C LEU A 103 -15.98 9.87 12.18
N TYR A 104 -16.26 11.09 11.71
CA TYR A 104 -15.46 12.29 12.06
C TYR A 104 -15.43 12.61 13.57
N PRO A 105 -16.54 12.54 14.33
CA PRO A 105 -16.53 12.70 15.78
C PRO A 105 -15.62 11.70 16.50
N TYR A 106 -15.63 10.43 16.08
CA TYR A 106 -14.78 9.38 16.66
C TYR A 106 -13.30 9.55 16.28
N TYR A 107 -13.02 10.05 15.07
CA TYR A 107 -11.68 10.46 14.63
C TYR A 107 -11.13 11.63 15.46
N GLU A 108 -11.97 12.62 15.78
CA GLU A 108 -11.61 13.72 16.70
C GLU A 108 -11.38 13.23 18.13
N GLU A 109 -12.29 12.44 18.70
CA GLU A 109 -12.13 11.88 20.06
C GLU A 109 -10.82 11.09 20.19
N THR A 110 -10.53 10.24 19.19
CA THR A 110 -9.30 9.43 19.16
C THR A 110 -8.05 10.31 19.03
N TYR A 111 -8.07 11.37 18.21
CA TYR A 111 -6.97 12.33 18.09
C TYR A 111 -6.76 13.18 19.35
N GLU A 112 -7.83 13.73 19.93
CA GLU A 112 -7.74 14.54 21.16
C GLU A 112 -7.22 13.70 22.34
N SER A 113 -7.65 12.44 22.44
CA SER A 113 -7.13 11.46 23.42
C SER A 113 -5.62 11.20 23.24
N VAL A 114 -5.19 10.89 22.02
CA VAL A 114 -3.76 10.65 21.73
C VAL A 114 -2.92 11.92 21.92
N ARG A 115 -3.44 13.11 21.57
CA ARG A 115 -2.76 14.39 21.80
C ARG A 115 -2.60 14.70 23.30
N ALA A 116 -3.60 14.41 24.13
CA ALA A 116 -3.51 14.58 25.58
C ALA A 116 -2.41 13.69 26.16
N LEU A 117 -2.43 12.38 25.85
CA LEU A 117 -1.40 11.43 26.29
C LEU A 117 0.01 11.81 25.81
N LEU A 118 0.15 12.42 24.63
CA LEU A 118 1.44 12.93 24.13
C LEU A 118 1.89 14.17 24.91
N ALA A 119 0.98 15.04 25.33
CA ALA A 119 1.30 16.21 26.13
C ALA A 119 1.81 15.84 27.54
N ASP A 120 1.37 14.71 28.09
CA ASP A 120 1.91 14.11 29.33
C ASP A 120 3.33 13.55 29.16
N GLN A 121 3.76 13.29 27.92
CA GLN A 121 5.13 12.88 27.55
C GLN A 121 6.00 14.06 27.07
N ASP A 122 5.57 15.29 27.33
CA ASP A 122 6.16 16.56 26.87
C ASP A 122 6.14 16.78 25.33
N ILE A 123 5.34 16.03 24.58
CA ILE A 123 5.20 16.15 23.12
C ILE A 123 3.95 16.98 22.83
N ARG A 124 4.11 18.28 22.59
CA ARG A 124 3.02 19.26 22.66
C ARG A 124 2.87 20.06 21.36
N ASN A 125 1.77 19.82 20.64
CA ASN A 125 1.32 20.67 19.54
C ASN A 125 0.63 21.92 20.13
N LEU A 126 1.38 22.99 20.33
CA LEU A 126 0.94 24.23 20.96
C LEU A 126 0.12 25.09 19.99
N ARG A 127 -0.94 25.71 20.51
CA ARG A 127 -1.69 26.77 19.84
C ARG A 127 -1.27 28.14 20.38
N LYS A 128 -1.82 29.21 19.78
CA LYS A 128 -1.48 30.61 20.08
C LYS A 128 -1.66 30.96 21.56
N GLU A 129 -2.65 30.34 22.18
CA GLU A 129 -3.07 30.50 23.57
C GLU A 129 -2.03 29.92 24.54
N ASP A 130 -1.37 28.81 24.15
CA ASP A 130 -0.46 28.03 24.99
C ASP A 130 0.97 28.60 25.04
N LEU A 131 1.36 29.39 24.03
CA LEU A 131 2.73 29.89 23.89
C LEU A 131 3.16 30.78 25.07
N THR A 132 4.36 30.54 25.62
CA THR A 132 5.01 31.45 26.58
C THR A 132 5.46 32.76 25.90
N GLY A 133 5.91 33.75 26.68
CA GLY A 133 6.49 34.99 26.12
C GLY A 133 7.68 34.71 25.21
N GLU A 134 8.66 33.97 25.73
CA GLU A 134 9.86 33.51 25.01
C GLU A 134 9.53 32.75 23.73
N GLN A 135 8.55 31.83 23.77
CA GLN A 135 8.11 31.10 22.58
C GLN A 135 7.45 31.99 21.52
N ARG A 136 6.72 33.06 21.92
CA ARG A 136 6.15 34.04 20.99
C ARG A 136 7.23 34.92 20.37
N ASP A 137 8.24 35.31 21.15
CA ASP A 137 9.39 36.07 20.66
C ASP A 137 10.19 35.25 19.64
N TYR A 138 10.57 34.02 20.01
CA TYR A 138 11.22 33.06 19.10
C TYR A 138 10.40 32.81 17.83
N LEU A 139 9.10 32.52 17.97
CA LEU A 139 8.24 32.23 16.82
C LEU A 139 8.10 33.44 15.88
N ARG A 140 8.02 34.67 16.41
CA ARG A 140 7.99 35.88 15.58
C ARG A 140 9.23 36.01 14.72
N ASP A 141 10.40 35.81 15.32
CA ASP A 141 11.66 36.05 14.65
C ASP A 141 11.97 34.90 13.67
N TYR A 142 11.70 33.64 14.06
CA TYR A 142 11.69 32.49 13.14
C TYR A 142 10.76 32.71 11.94
N MET A 143 9.52 33.15 12.17
CA MET A 143 8.55 33.39 11.10
C MET A 143 9.01 34.47 10.13
N ARG A 144 9.60 35.56 10.62
CA ARG A 144 10.12 36.66 9.79
C ARG A 144 11.27 36.22 8.89
N ASP A 145 12.18 35.40 9.42
CA ASP A 145 13.39 35.02 8.70
C ASP A 145 13.17 33.80 7.79
N ASN A 146 12.23 32.91 8.13
CA ASN A 146 12.10 31.58 7.49
C ASN A 146 10.75 31.32 6.79
N VAL A 147 9.68 32.09 7.04
CA VAL A 147 8.32 31.75 6.56
C VAL A 147 7.65 32.90 5.82
N LEU A 148 7.57 34.09 6.41
CA LEU A 148 6.93 35.27 5.81
C LEU A 148 7.48 35.63 4.41
N PRO A 149 8.80 35.51 4.11
CA PRO A 149 9.34 35.79 2.78
C PRO A 149 8.81 34.87 1.66
N PHE A 150 8.27 33.69 2.01
CA PHE A 150 7.73 32.73 1.05
C PHE A 150 6.20 32.78 0.91
N LEU A 151 5.50 33.64 1.66
CA LEU A 151 4.05 33.74 1.57
C LEU A 151 3.62 34.49 0.30
N SER A 152 2.67 33.90 -0.43
CA SER A 152 2.02 34.52 -1.59
C SER A 152 0.54 34.82 -1.28
N PRO A 153 0.25 35.85 -0.48
CA PRO A 153 -1.12 36.19 -0.08
C PRO A 153 -1.92 36.73 -1.27
N GLN A 154 -3.18 36.32 -1.35
CA GLN A 154 -4.10 36.68 -2.41
C GLN A 154 -5.38 37.30 -1.83
N ILE A 155 -6.01 38.20 -2.56
CA ILE A 155 -7.32 38.78 -2.25
C ILE A 155 -8.34 38.32 -3.29
N VAL A 156 -9.62 38.28 -2.93
CA VAL A 156 -10.72 37.98 -3.86
C VAL A 156 -11.70 39.16 -3.93
N ASN A 157 -11.88 39.71 -5.12
CA ASN A 157 -12.87 40.74 -5.46
C ASN A 157 -13.20 40.69 -6.98
N ALA A 158 -13.82 41.73 -7.53
CA ALA A 158 -14.19 41.79 -8.95
C ALA A 158 -12.99 41.87 -9.94
N ARG A 159 -11.77 42.20 -9.47
CA ARG A 159 -10.54 42.27 -10.28
C ARG A 159 -9.55 41.15 -10.00
N HIS A 160 -9.62 40.57 -8.81
CA HIS A 160 -8.83 39.40 -8.39
C HIS A 160 -9.79 38.21 -8.23
N PRO A 161 -9.95 37.36 -9.25
CA PRO A 161 -10.90 36.26 -9.22
C PRO A 161 -10.50 35.18 -8.19
N PHE A 162 -11.46 34.33 -7.81
CA PHE A 162 -11.21 33.23 -6.88
C PHE A 162 -10.16 32.27 -7.48
N PRO A 163 -9.05 31.97 -6.76
CA PRO A 163 -7.94 31.19 -7.31
C PRO A 163 -8.25 29.69 -7.36
N HIS A 164 -7.50 28.96 -8.18
CA HIS A 164 -7.55 27.50 -8.17
C HIS A 164 -6.90 26.95 -6.89
N LEU A 165 -7.70 26.33 -6.03
CA LEU A 165 -7.22 25.57 -4.86
C LEU A 165 -6.76 24.17 -5.29
N GLU A 166 -5.49 23.84 -5.04
CA GLU A 166 -4.86 22.57 -5.36
C GLU A 166 -5.44 21.42 -4.52
N ASN A 167 -5.48 20.21 -5.11
CA ASN A 167 -5.93 19.00 -4.41
C ASN A 167 -5.00 18.67 -3.22
N GLY A 168 -5.57 18.56 -2.02
CA GLY A 168 -4.82 18.29 -0.78
C GLY A 168 -3.96 19.46 -0.28
N GLY A 169 -4.03 20.63 -0.92
CA GLY A 169 -3.34 21.84 -0.48
C GLY A 169 -4.00 22.46 0.75
N LEU A 170 -3.18 22.93 1.69
CA LEU A 170 -3.65 23.70 2.84
C LEU A 170 -3.68 25.20 2.52
N TYR A 171 -4.80 25.84 2.87
CA TYR A 171 -5.03 27.26 2.64
C TYR A 171 -5.59 27.93 3.89
N ILE A 172 -5.04 29.07 4.27
CA ILE A 172 -5.59 29.93 5.32
C ILE A 172 -6.51 30.94 4.66
N VAL A 173 -7.81 30.78 4.88
CA VAL A 173 -8.85 31.69 4.41
C VAL A 173 -9.10 32.76 5.47
N VAL A 174 -9.03 34.02 5.05
CA VAL A 174 -9.15 35.20 5.89
C VAL A 174 -10.41 35.96 5.48
N ARG A 175 -11.37 36.12 6.38
CA ARG A 175 -12.51 37.01 6.15
C ARG A 175 -12.06 38.45 6.37
N LEU A 176 -12.13 39.25 5.31
CA LEU A 176 -11.78 40.67 5.32
C LEU A 176 -13.05 41.52 5.36
N ASP A 177 -12.87 42.80 5.67
CA ASP A 177 -13.91 43.83 5.68
C ASP A 177 -13.37 45.04 4.92
N GLU A 178 -14.23 45.65 4.10
CA GLU A 178 -13.90 46.79 3.23
C GLU A 178 -13.48 48.02 4.05
N GLN A 179 -13.93 48.10 5.31
CA GLN A 179 -13.50 49.15 6.22
C GLN A 179 -12.07 48.91 6.70
N ALA A 180 -11.13 49.62 6.08
CA ALA A 180 -9.80 49.86 6.63
C ALA A 180 -9.92 50.42 8.07
N PRO A 181 -9.06 49.99 9.02
CA PRO A 181 -9.27 50.24 10.44
C PRO A 181 -9.44 51.72 10.78
N LEU A 182 -10.50 52.02 11.53
CA LEU A 182 -10.78 53.37 12.05
C LEU A 182 -9.56 53.90 12.82
N LYS A 183 -9.10 55.09 12.45
CA LYS A 183 -7.90 55.71 13.02
C LYS A 183 -8.08 56.02 14.51
N THR A 184 -7.68 55.10 15.38
CA THR A 184 -7.45 55.38 16.80
C THR A 184 -6.47 56.55 16.90
N LYS A 185 -6.88 57.66 17.52
CA LYS A 185 -5.97 58.78 17.78
C LYS A 185 -4.97 58.36 18.86
N LYS A 186 -3.83 57.78 18.45
CA LYS A 186 -2.70 57.49 19.35
C LYS A 186 -2.43 58.66 20.28
N SER A 187 -2.22 58.37 21.56
CA SER A 187 -2.02 59.36 22.61
C SER A 187 -0.75 60.18 22.36
N LYS A 188 -0.60 61.30 23.10
CA LYS A 188 0.63 62.10 23.05
C LYS A 188 1.85 61.30 23.51
N GLU A 189 1.65 60.31 24.38
CA GLU A 189 2.69 59.49 25.00
C GLU A 189 3.08 58.31 24.10
N GLU A 190 2.11 57.62 23.48
CA GLU A 190 2.41 56.60 22.45
C GLU A 190 3.25 57.19 21.31
N ARG A 191 2.92 58.41 20.88
CA ARG A 191 3.67 59.14 19.85
C ARG A 191 5.07 59.60 20.29
N ALA A 192 5.32 59.71 21.59
CA ALA A 192 6.66 59.94 22.11
C ALA A 192 7.45 58.62 22.17
N ARG A 193 6.79 57.53 22.59
CA ARG A 193 7.37 56.19 22.70
C ARG A 193 7.78 55.61 21.34
N ASP A 194 6.91 55.65 20.34
CA ASP A 194 7.25 55.23 18.96
C ASP A 194 8.42 56.05 18.37
N LYS A 195 8.60 57.30 18.81
CA LYS A 195 9.72 58.18 18.41
C LYS A 195 11.03 57.81 19.09
N ALA A 196 11.00 57.40 20.36
CA ALA A 196 12.17 56.92 21.09
C ALA A 196 12.61 55.53 20.60
N GLU A 197 11.66 54.69 20.21
CA GLU A 197 11.87 53.34 19.66
C GLU A 197 12.23 53.34 18.15
N GLY A 198 12.56 54.51 17.57
CA GLY A 198 13.09 54.62 16.20
C GLY A 198 12.12 54.22 15.07
N LYS A 199 10.82 54.06 15.34
CA LYS A 199 9.86 53.54 14.35
C LYS A 199 9.60 54.54 13.23
N THR A 200 10.20 54.29 12.07
CA THR A 200 9.94 54.98 10.80
C THR A 200 8.44 55.00 10.50
N LYS A 201 7.95 56.08 9.88
CA LYS A 201 6.56 56.13 9.38
C LYS A 201 6.32 54.95 8.44
N ALA A 202 5.45 54.02 8.85
CA ALA A 202 4.94 52.99 7.95
C ALA A 202 4.37 53.64 6.68
N THR A 203 4.75 53.13 5.51
CA THR A 203 4.22 53.58 4.23
C THR A 203 2.71 53.37 4.20
N LYS A 204 1.97 54.38 3.71
CA LYS A 204 0.54 54.23 3.45
C LYS A 204 0.34 53.41 2.19
N ASN A 205 0.41 52.10 2.34
CA ASN A 205 -0.11 51.17 1.36
C ASN A 205 -1.65 51.33 1.34
N LEU A 206 -2.25 51.37 0.15
CA LEU A 206 -3.71 51.44 -0.01
C LEU A 206 -4.24 50.04 -0.32
N GLY A 207 -5.32 49.64 0.35
CA GLY A 207 -6.05 48.41 0.01
C GLY A 207 -6.90 48.58 -1.25
N ALA A 208 -7.26 47.46 -1.87
CA ALA A 208 -8.22 47.43 -2.97
C ALA A 208 -9.67 47.44 -2.44
N GLU A 209 -10.57 48.07 -3.19
CA GLU A 209 -12.01 48.10 -2.85
C GLU A 209 -12.70 46.75 -3.16
N GLY A 210 -13.83 46.48 -2.51
CA GLY A 210 -14.62 45.26 -2.73
C GLY A 210 -14.01 43.95 -2.21
N VAL A 211 -12.97 44.03 -1.37
CA VAL A 211 -12.24 42.85 -0.87
C VAL A 211 -12.95 42.24 0.34
N THR A 212 -13.52 41.05 0.14
CA THR A 212 -14.27 40.31 1.17
C THR A 212 -13.53 39.07 1.69
N LEU A 213 -12.53 38.59 0.93
CA LEU A 213 -11.76 37.39 1.25
C LEU A 213 -10.27 37.61 0.96
N GLY A 214 -9.42 37.12 1.86
CA GLY A 214 -8.01 36.85 1.64
C GLY A 214 -7.74 35.34 1.68
N ILE A 215 -6.73 34.87 0.95
CA ILE A 215 -6.30 33.47 0.91
C ILE A 215 -4.77 33.46 1.00
N ILE A 216 -4.21 32.64 1.89
CA ILE A 216 -2.76 32.38 1.97
C ILE A 216 -2.54 30.88 1.68
N PRO A 217 -1.88 30.49 0.58
CA PRO A 217 -1.43 29.12 0.37
C PRO A 217 -0.27 28.77 1.30
N LEU A 218 -0.18 27.51 1.75
CA LEU A 218 0.94 27.07 2.57
C LEU A 218 2.23 26.98 1.72
N PRO A 219 3.35 27.62 2.12
CA PRO A 219 4.60 27.54 1.37
C PRO A 219 5.21 26.13 1.44
N ARG A 220 5.55 25.56 0.28
CA ARG A 220 6.10 24.19 0.19
C ARG A 220 7.57 24.08 0.64
N GLN A 221 8.25 25.22 0.76
CA GLN A 221 9.67 25.36 1.06
C GLN A 221 10.00 25.28 2.56
N THR A 222 9.00 25.42 3.43
CA THR A 222 9.19 25.53 4.90
C THR A 222 8.96 24.20 5.62
N SER A 223 9.70 23.94 6.71
CA SER A 223 9.35 22.84 7.63
C SER A 223 7.96 23.06 8.19
N ARG A 224 7.04 22.10 8.00
CA ARG A 224 5.67 22.21 8.50
C ARG A 224 5.57 22.13 10.03
N VAL A 225 6.54 21.50 10.68
CA VAL A 225 6.69 21.48 12.14
C VAL A 225 7.77 22.47 12.54
N ILE A 226 7.37 23.51 13.28
CA ILE A 226 8.25 24.49 13.92
C ILE A 226 8.45 24.04 15.36
N GLU A 227 9.68 23.65 15.73
CA GLU A 227 10.04 23.40 17.13
C GLU A 227 10.16 24.72 17.89
N LEU A 228 9.84 24.69 19.18
CA LEU A 228 9.81 25.85 20.05
C LEU A 228 10.74 25.63 21.26
N PRO A 229 11.28 26.69 21.88
CA PRO A 229 12.07 26.54 23.10
C PRO A 229 11.20 26.00 24.25
N GLY A 230 11.72 25.01 24.99
CA GLY A 230 11.06 24.40 26.14
C GLY A 230 11.56 22.99 26.44
N THR A 231 10.92 22.32 27.41
CA THR A 231 11.21 20.94 27.80
C THR A 231 10.48 19.94 26.90
N GLY A 232 11.18 18.89 26.45
CA GLY A 232 10.59 17.83 25.62
C GLY A 232 10.55 18.20 24.14
N LEU A 233 9.36 18.12 23.52
CA LEU A 233 9.13 18.52 22.14
C LEU A 233 7.85 19.39 22.05
N PRO A 234 7.91 20.65 22.50
CA PRO A 234 6.88 21.65 22.17
C PRO A 234 7.09 22.13 20.73
N PHE A 235 6.03 22.12 19.93
CA PHE A 235 6.05 22.54 18.53
C PHE A 235 4.75 23.22 18.13
N MET A 236 4.77 23.95 17.03
CA MET A 236 3.59 24.51 16.37
C MET A 236 3.61 24.11 14.89
N LEU A 237 2.43 23.86 14.30
CA LEU A 237 2.31 23.67 12.86
C LEU A 237 2.34 25.02 12.13
N VAL A 238 3.06 25.11 11.02
CA VAL A 238 3.29 26.39 10.31
C VAL A 238 1.99 27.05 9.83
N GLU A 239 0.93 26.29 9.53
CA GLU A 239 -0.38 26.86 9.24
C GLU A 239 -0.99 27.66 10.41
N HIS A 240 -0.78 27.22 11.67
CA HIS A 240 -1.22 27.93 12.87
C HIS A 240 -0.32 29.11 13.21
N ALA A 241 0.97 29.00 12.89
CA ALA A 241 1.90 30.13 12.98
C ALA A 241 1.51 31.24 11.99
N ILE A 242 1.30 30.93 10.70
CA ILE A 242 0.90 31.92 9.68
C ILE A 242 -0.44 32.59 10.03
N GLU A 243 -1.39 31.86 10.61
CA GLU A 243 -2.64 32.43 11.11
C GLU A 243 -2.42 33.58 12.12
N MET A 244 -1.38 33.51 12.96
CA MET A 244 -1.03 34.60 13.88
C MET A 244 -0.58 35.88 13.15
N PHE A 245 0.00 35.76 11.95
CA PHE A 245 0.51 36.88 11.13
C PHE A 245 -0.47 37.38 10.07
N ALA A 246 -1.64 36.76 9.93
CA ALA A 246 -2.65 37.14 8.93
C ALA A 246 -3.04 38.64 9.00
N ALA A 247 -3.00 39.26 10.18
CA ALA A 247 -3.25 40.70 10.36
C ALA A 247 -2.08 41.62 9.97
N GLU A 248 -0.83 41.13 9.97
CA GLU A 248 0.34 41.85 9.42
C GLU A 248 0.33 41.73 7.89
N VAL A 249 0.08 40.53 7.37
CA VAL A 249 -0.05 40.20 5.95
C VAL A 249 -1.18 40.98 5.27
N PHE A 250 -2.38 41.03 5.87
CA PHE A 250 -3.54 41.77 5.35
C PHE A 250 -3.75 43.12 6.05
N SER A 251 -2.67 43.79 6.49
CA SER A 251 -2.69 45.03 7.29
C SER A 251 -3.40 46.25 6.68
N MET A 252 -3.85 46.18 5.41
CA MET A 252 -4.67 47.19 4.76
C MET A 252 -6.17 47.08 5.09
N TYR A 253 -6.59 45.92 5.63
CA TYR A 253 -7.97 45.51 5.79
C TYR A 253 -8.24 45.14 7.25
N THR A 254 -9.50 45.21 7.69
CA THR A 254 -9.86 44.69 9.02
C THR A 254 -10.11 43.18 8.94
N VAL A 255 -9.11 42.37 9.32
CA VAL A 255 -9.26 40.92 9.48
C VAL A 255 -10.34 40.63 10.54
N LYS A 256 -11.38 39.86 10.16
CA LYS A 256 -12.46 39.48 11.08
C LYS A 256 -12.27 38.09 11.67
N HIS A 257 -12.06 37.10 10.81
CA HIS A 257 -11.96 35.68 11.16
C HIS A 257 -10.92 35.02 10.22
N THR A 258 -10.25 34.00 10.71
CA THR A 258 -9.26 33.20 9.98
C THR A 258 -9.59 31.71 10.15
N ASN A 259 -9.39 30.92 9.09
CA ASN A 259 -9.67 29.49 9.12
C ASN A 259 -8.79 28.73 8.13
N ILE A 260 -8.33 27.54 8.53
CA ILE A 260 -7.58 26.65 7.64
C ILE A 260 -8.57 25.74 6.92
N ILE A 261 -8.39 25.57 5.61
CA ILE A 261 -9.18 24.67 4.76
C ILE A 261 -8.28 23.75 3.93
N CYS A 262 -8.86 22.63 3.51
CA CYS A 262 -8.29 21.71 2.53
C CYS A 262 -9.38 21.32 1.50
N VAL A 263 -9.00 21.13 0.24
CA VAL A 263 -9.93 20.69 -0.82
C VAL A 263 -9.47 19.35 -1.38
N THR A 264 -10.32 18.33 -1.30
CA THR A 264 -10.14 17.09 -2.06
C THR A 264 -10.82 17.22 -3.41
N ARG A 265 -10.10 16.92 -4.49
CA ARG A 265 -10.63 16.81 -5.85
C ARG A 265 -10.73 15.34 -6.24
N ASN A 266 -11.63 15.03 -7.17
CA ASN A 266 -11.58 13.79 -7.92
C ASN A 266 -10.17 13.63 -8.55
N ALA A 267 -9.65 12.42 -8.59
CA ALA A 267 -8.37 12.06 -9.20
C ALA A 267 -8.49 10.84 -10.13
N ASP A 268 -9.68 10.27 -10.26
CA ASP A 268 -9.93 9.24 -11.26
C ASP A 268 -10.08 9.89 -12.63
N LEU A 269 -9.31 9.37 -13.58
CA LEU A 269 -9.42 9.62 -15.01
C LEU A 269 -9.29 8.26 -15.65
N ASP A 270 -10.11 7.94 -16.64
CA ASP A 270 -9.80 6.76 -17.42
C ASP A 270 -8.54 7.01 -18.26
N ALA A 271 -7.58 6.11 -18.12
CA ALA A 271 -6.35 6.12 -18.90
C ALA A 271 -6.59 5.80 -20.39
N THR A 272 -7.73 5.20 -20.73
CA THR A 272 -8.12 4.89 -22.11
C THR A 272 -8.90 6.01 -22.81
N GLU A 273 -9.36 7.06 -22.10
CA GLU A 273 -9.95 8.25 -22.74
C GLU A 273 -8.93 8.98 -23.62
N GLY A 274 -9.21 9.08 -24.93
CA GLY A 274 -8.34 9.76 -25.89
C GLY A 274 -7.20 8.91 -26.46
N ALA A 275 -7.06 7.64 -26.04
CA ALA A 275 -6.07 6.68 -26.57
C ALA A 275 -6.44 6.14 -27.98
N GLU A 276 -7.04 7.00 -28.80
CA GLU A 276 -7.48 6.76 -30.18
C GLU A 276 -6.85 7.76 -31.18
N GLU A 277 -6.11 8.78 -30.69
CA GLU A 277 -5.22 9.61 -31.51
C GLU A 277 -4.07 8.74 -32.06
N GLN A 278 -4.23 8.24 -33.30
CA GLN A 278 -3.28 7.33 -33.94
C GLN A 278 -1.88 7.95 -34.02
N GLY A 279 -0.93 7.39 -33.26
CA GLY A 279 0.49 7.75 -33.29
C GLY A 279 1.02 8.52 -32.07
N GLU A 280 0.22 8.81 -31.03
CA GLU A 280 0.78 9.35 -29.76
C GLU A 280 1.54 8.27 -28.98
N ASP A 281 2.73 8.61 -28.47
CA ASP A 281 3.45 7.77 -27.49
C ASP A 281 2.59 7.62 -26.22
N TYR A 282 2.28 6.38 -25.85
CA TYR A 282 1.50 6.04 -24.66
C TYR A 282 2.02 6.70 -23.37
N ARG A 283 3.34 6.90 -23.27
CA ARG A 283 4.00 7.62 -22.18
C ARG A 283 3.73 9.13 -22.20
N GLU A 284 3.59 9.74 -23.38
CA GLU A 284 3.19 11.15 -23.52
C GLU A 284 1.70 11.35 -23.19
N HIS A 285 0.85 10.44 -23.66
CA HIS A 285 -0.57 10.38 -23.28
C HIS A 285 -0.75 10.27 -21.74
N MET A 286 0.03 9.41 -21.08
CA MET A 286 0.02 9.34 -19.60
C MET A 286 0.49 10.64 -18.94
N LYS A 287 1.55 11.30 -19.46
CA LYS A 287 1.98 12.64 -18.98
C LYS A 287 0.90 13.71 -19.21
N ARG A 288 0.12 13.61 -20.29
CA ARG A 288 -1.02 14.48 -20.63
C ARG A 288 -2.18 14.28 -19.64
N ILE A 289 -2.52 13.05 -19.31
CA ILE A 289 -3.57 12.68 -18.33
C ILE A 289 -3.20 13.09 -16.91
N LEU A 290 -1.96 12.88 -16.46
CA LEU A 290 -1.50 13.33 -15.14
C LEU A 290 -1.64 14.84 -14.92
N LYS A 291 -1.46 15.65 -15.98
CA LYS A 291 -1.69 17.11 -15.95
C LYS A 291 -3.19 17.49 -15.92
N LYS A 292 -4.10 16.66 -16.44
CA LYS A 292 -5.55 16.84 -16.30
C LYS A 292 -6.02 16.54 -14.87
N ARG A 293 -5.49 15.48 -14.25
CA ARG A 293 -5.90 14.96 -12.92
C ARG A 293 -5.97 16.03 -11.83
N SER A 294 -5.00 16.95 -11.77
CA SER A 294 -4.95 18.00 -10.75
C SER A 294 -6.07 19.04 -10.83
N ARG A 295 -6.76 19.15 -11.96
CA ARG A 295 -7.76 20.20 -12.25
C ARG A 295 -9.22 19.73 -12.14
N LEU A 296 -9.44 18.46 -11.79
CA LEU A 296 -10.76 17.84 -11.69
C LEU A 296 -11.68 18.47 -10.62
N ALA A 297 -12.97 18.10 -10.66
CA ALA A 297 -14.01 18.59 -9.77
C ALA A 297 -13.67 18.39 -8.28
N PRO A 298 -13.91 19.38 -7.41
CA PRO A 298 -13.93 19.17 -5.96
C PRO A 298 -14.98 18.12 -5.57
N VAL A 299 -14.63 17.26 -4.60
CA VAL A 299 -15.56 16.31 -3.98
C VAL A 299 -15.74 16.57 -2.48
N ARG A 300 -14.72 17.09 -1.80
CA ARG A 300 -14.76 17.38 -0.36
C ARG A 300 -14.11 18.71 -0.06
N LEU A 301 -14.71 19.47 0.87
CA LEU A 301 -14.10 20.62 1.52
C LEU A 301 -13.96 20.29 3.00
N GLU A 302 -12.75 20.41 3.54
CA GLU A 302 -12.48 20.29 4.97
C GLU A 302 -12.12 21.66 5.54
N SER A 303 -12.49 21.93 6.79
CA SER A 303 -12.17 23.18 7.49
C SER A 303 -11.92 22.95 8.97
N GLU A 304 -10.96 23.65 9.56
CA GLU A 304 -10.55 23.38 10.95
C GLU A 304 -11.61 23.83 11.98
N ARG A 305 -12.34 24.91 11.67
CA ARG A 305 -13.40 25.49 12.51
C ARG A 305 -14.64 25.81 11.67
N PRO A 306 -15.83 25.96 12.26
CA PRO A 306 -17.05 26.27 11.51
C PRO A 306 -16.92 27.54 10.65
N LEU A 307 -17.07 27.40 9.33
CA LEU A 307 -17.02 28.53 8.39
C LEU A 307 -18.19 29.49 8.60
N SER A 308 -17.91 30.79 8.77
CA SER A 308 -18.95 31.82 8.86
C SER A 308 -19.84 31.83 7.61
N ARG A 309 -21.15 32.07 7.76
CA ARG A 309 -22.16 31.92 6.69
C ARG A 309 -21.74 32.49 5.33
N THR A 310 -21.19 33.71 5.30
CA THR A 310 -20.69 34.37 4.08
C THR A 310 -19.59 33.56 3.39
N VAL A 311 -18.58 33.12 4.15
CA VAL A 311 -17.43 32.35 3.62
C VAL A 311 -17.87 30.93 3.23
N LYS A 312 -18.75 30.30 4.03
CA LYS A 312 -19.33 28.99 3.71
C LYS A 312 -20.08 29.02 2.36
N SER A 313 -21.01 29.96 2.19
CA SER A 313 -21.75 30.09 0.92
C SER A 313 -20.81 30.38 -0.26
N LEU A 314 -19.85 31.29 -0.10
CA LEU A 314 -18.89 31.63 -1.16
C LEU A 314 -18.01 30.42 -1.56
N LEU A 315 -17.45 29.68 -0.60
CA LEU A 315 -16.60 28.52 -0.90
C LEU A 315 -17.40 27.37 -1.53
N LEU A 316 -18.59 27.07 -1.03
CA LEU A 316 -19.45 26.03 -1.60
C LEU A 316 -19.88 26.38 -3.03
N GLU A 317 -20.25 27.63 -3.30
CA GLU A 317 -20.57 28.13 -4.64
C GLU A 317 -19.36 28.03 -5.60
N LYS A 318 -18.18 28.53 -5.20
CA LYS A 318 -16.98 28.53 -6.07
C LYS A 318 -16.34 27.16 -6.26
N LEU A 319 -16.66 26.18 -5.42
CA LEU A 319 -16.19 24.80 -5.54
C LEU A 319 -17.25 23.85 -6.13
N GLY A 320 -18.51 24.29 -6.29
CA GLY A 320 -19.61 23.46 -6.78
C GLY A 320 -20.05 22.36 -5.79
N LEU A 321 -19.89 22.60 -4.49
CA LEU A 321 -20.08 21.59 -3.43
C LEU A 321 -21.41 21.77 -2.69
N ALA A 322 -22.05 20.65 -2.33
CA ALA A 322 -23.21 20.64 -1.44
C ALA A 322 -22.80 20.82 0.03
N GLU A 323 -23.75 21.22 0.89
CA GLU A 323 -23.46 21.46 2.32
C GLU A 323 -22.95 20.21 3.06
N HIS A 324 -23.40 19.01 2.67
CA HIS A 324 -22.93 17.75 3.26
C HIS A 324 -21.55 17.30 2.75
N HIS A 325 -20.98 17.95 1.73
CA HIS A 325 -19.58 17.76 1.30
C HIS A 325 -18.58 18.57 2.16
N LEU A 326 -19.07 19.47 3.03
CA LEU A 326 -18.25 20.23 3.97
C LEU A 326 -18.10 19.46 5.28
N PHE A 327 -16.87 19.14 5.65
CA PHE A 327 -16.51 18.63 6.95
C PHE A 327 -15.83 19.73 7.79
N VAL A 328 -16.15 19.78 9.07
CA VAL A 328 -15.48 20.64 10.06
C VAL A 328 -14.78 19.70 11.04
N THR A 329 -13.48 19.89 11.29
CA THR A 329 -12.76 19.01 12.21
C THR A 329 -11.56 19.65 12.89
N ARG A 330 -11.35 19.34 14.18
CA ARG A 330 -10.22 19.84 14.99
C ARG A 330 -8.89 19.15 14.70
N VAL A 331 -8.91 17.98 14.06
CA VAL A 331 -7.69 17.27 13.66
C VAL A 331 -7.02 18.04 12.51
N PRO A 332 -5.69 18.22 12.50
CA PRO A 332 -5.00 18.91 11.41
C PRO A 332 -5.35 18.31 10.05
N LEU A 333 -5.83 19.14 9.11
CA LEU A 333 -6.40 18.71 7.82
C LEU A 333 -5.41 17.99 6.87
N ASN A 334 -4.15 17.88 7.29
CA ASN A 334 -3.16 16.99 6.71
C ASN A 334 -2.35 16.35 7.85
N MET A 335 -2.35 15.01 7.96
CA MET A 335 -1.67 14.31 9.06
C MET A 335 -0.24 13.86 8.74
N GLY A 336 0.30 14.16 7.55
CA GLY A 336 1.63 13.70 7.14
C GLY A 336 2.82 14.20 7.99
N TYR A 337 2.60 15.07 8.98
CA TYR A 337 3.64 15.54 9.89
C TYR A 337 4.04 14.52 10.98
N THR A 338 3.16 13.55 11.29
CA THR A 338 3.33 12.64 12.45
C THR A 338 4.58 11.76 12.34
N TRP A 339 4.84 11.25 11.13
CA TRP A 339 5.98 10.40 10.78
C TRP A 339 7.34 11.04 11.10
N GLY A 340 7.42 12.38 11.07
CA GLY A 340 8.64 13.14 11.37
C GLY A 340 8.86 13.48 12.85
N LEU A 341 7.92 13.13 13.75
CA LEU A 341 8.04 13.44 15.18
C LEU A 341 9.01 12.50 15.90
N GLY A 342 8.96 11.19 15.61
CA GLY A 342 9.81 10.19 16.28
C GLY A 342 11.32 10.40 16.07
N SER A 343 11.72 11.08 14.99
CA SER A 343 13.11 11.49 14.72
C SER A 343 13.57 12.74 15.48
N ARG A 344 12.64 13.48 16.12
CA ARG A 344 12.92 14.70 16.91
C ARG A 344 12.99 14.42 18.42
N LEU A 345 13.01 13.14 18.82
CA LEU A 345 13.04 12.70 20.22
C LEU A 345 14.37 12.00 20.55
N GLY A 346 14.79 12.14 21.81
CA GLY A 346 15.89 11.34 22.36
C GLY A 346 15.58 9.83 22.34
N VAL A 347 16.64 9.02 22.23
CA VAL A 347 16.55 7.57 21.91
C VAL A 347 15.63 6.80 22.86
N GLU A 348 15.70 7.07 24.17
CA GLU A 348 14.88 6.40 25.20
C GLU A 348 13.39 6.74 25.05
N LYS A 349 13.03 8.03 25.02
CA LYS A 349 11.63 8.48 24.78
C LYS A 349 11.11 7.98 23.44
N ARG A 350 11.95 7.90 22.40
CA ARG A 350 11.56 7.31 21.10
C ARG A 350 11.23 5.83 21.25
N ALA A 351 12.12 5.03 21.83
CA ALA A 351 11.96 3.58 21.96
C ALA A 351 10.75 3.18 22.80
N ALA A 352 10.36 4.00 23.79
CA ALA A 352 9.15 3.78 24.60
C ALA A 352 7.84 4.16 23.88
N LEU A 353 7.89 4.95 22.79
CA LEU A 353 6.71 5.53 22.14
C LEU A 353 6.48 5.06 20.69
N THR A 354 7.46 4.41 20.05
CA THR A 354 7.34 3.74 18.74
C THR A 354 7.26 2.22 18.88
N GLN A 355 6.95 1.48 17.81
CA GLN A 355 7.21 0.03 17.80
C GLN A 355 8.72 -0.24 17.93
N ALA A 356 9.07 -1.43 18.41
CA ALA A 356 10.43 -1.95 18.27
C ALA A 356 10.76 -2.11 16.77
N PRO A 357 11.83 -1.50 16.25
CA PRO A 357 12.21 -1.67 14.85
C PRO A 357 12.73 -3.08 14.62
N PHE A 358 12.18 -3.79 13.65
CA PHE A 358 12.68 -5.11 13.22
C PHE A 358 13.33 -5.00 11.84
N THR A 359 14.39 -5.78 11.64
CA THR A 359 15.01 -5.97 10.33
C THR A 359 14.53 -7.30 9.75
N PRO A 360 14.07 -7.35 8.48
CA PRO A 360 13.77 -8.60 7.78
C PRO A 360 14.96 -9.56 7.82
N GLN A 361 14.72 -10.82 8.17
CA GLN A 361 15.78 -11.81 8.37
C GLN A 361 16.22 -12.47 7.07
N TRP A 362 17.46 -12.95 6.99
CA TRP A 362 17.83 -13.81 5.85
C TRP A 362 17.01 -15.12 5.90
N PRO A 363 16.44 -15.61 4.77
CA PRO A 363 15.61 -16.82 4.78
C PRO A 363 16.34 -18.02 5.34
N ALA A 364 15.74 -18.72 6.32
CA ALA A 364 16.39 -19.83 7.03
C ALA A 364 16.63 -21.08 6.15
N CYS A 365 15.92 -21.19 5.02
CA CYS A 365 16.10 -22.23 4.00
C CYS A 365 17.27 -21.96 3.03
N LEU A 366 17.84 -20.76 3.01
CA LEU A 366 18.94 -20.39 2.11
C LEU A 366 20.24 -20.16 2.89
N ASP A 367 21.31 -20.86 2.52
CA ASP A 367 22.65 -20.42 2.88
C ASP A 367 23.03 -19.19 2.05
N ARG A 368 23.57 -18.18 2.74
CA ARG A 368 24.06 -16.94 2.15
C ARG A 368 25.47 -17.08 1.56
N LYS A 369 26.20 -18.16 1.89
CA LYS A 369 27.55 -18.45 1.36
C LYS A 369 27.52 -19.17 0.00
N ARG A 370 26.40 -19.79 -0.37
CA ARG A 370 26.21 -20.54 -1.62
C ARG A 370 25.39 -19.72 -2.62
N SER A 371 25.56 -19.99 -3.92
CA SER A 371 24.68 -19.43 -4.97
C SER A 371 23.21 -19.75 -4.69
N ILE A 372 22.34 -18.78 -4.93
CA ILE A 372 20.89 -18.97 -4.86
C ILE A 372 20.39 -19.74 -6.09
N ILE A 373 20.98 -19.52 -7.27
CA ILE A 373 20.68 -20.29 -8.51
C ILE A 373 20.85 -21.80 -8.29
N GLU A 374 21.93 -22.21 -7.62
CA GLU A 374 22.12 -23.62 -7.25
C GLU A 374 21.05 -24.09 -6.26
N GLN A 375 20.80 -23.34 -5.20
CA GLN A 375 19.88 -23.75 -4.13
C GLN A 375 18.43 -23.90 -4.62
N VAL A 376 17.95 -23.03 -5.51
CA VAL A 376 16.61 -23.15 -6.12
C VAL A 376 16.53 -24.25 -7.19
N THR A 377 17.68 -24.75 -7.67
CA THR A 377 17.75 -25.95 -8.52
C THR A 377 17.66 -27.23 -7.68
N ASP A 378 18.22 -27.24 -6.46
CA ASP A 378 18.13 -28.37 -5.54
C ASP A 378 16.71 -28.53 -4.93
N HIS A 379 16.03 -27.42 -4.61
CA HIS A 379 14.71 -27.44 -3.96
C HIS A 379 13.92 -26.14 -4.17
N GLU A 380 12.59 -26.24 -4.07
CA GLU A 380 11.69 -25.07 -4.11
C GLU A 380 11.82 -24.19 -2.86
N VAL A 381 11.69 -22.87 -3.04
CA VAL A 381 11.90 -21.88 -1.98
C VAL A 381 10.67 -21.00 -1.82
N LEU A 382 10.10 -20.93 -0.60
CA LEU A 382 9.01 -20.04 -0.26
C LEU A 382 9.47 -18.94 0.72
N LEU A 383 9.63 -17.73 0.19
CA LEU A 383 9.96 -16.54 0.99
C LEU A 383 8.69 -15.89 1.56
N SER A 384 8.76 -15.41 2.80
CA SER A 384 7.66 -14.71 3.48
C SER A 384 8.08 -13.32 3.95
N TYR A 385 7.62 -12.30 3.22
CA TYR A 385 7.79 -10.90 3.56
C TYR A 385 6.73 -10.47 4.59
N PRO A 386 6.99 -9.48 5.46
CA PRO A 386 8.25 -8.75 5.64
C PRO A 386 9.22 -9.45 6.61
N TYR A 387 8.84 -10.62 7.13
CA TYR A 387 9.59 -11.35 8.16
C TYR A 387 10.99 -11.77 7.68
N GLN A 388 11.07 -12.15 6.40
CA GLN A 388 12.30 -12.44 5.68
C GLN A 388 12.64 -11.32 4.68
N SER A 389 13.92 -11.19 4.30
CA SER A 389 14.37 -10.12 3.40
C SER A 389 14.19 -10.47 1.92
N MET A 390 13.76 -9.47 1.15
CA MET A 390 13.73 -9.48 -0.32
C MET A 390 15.15 -9.54 -0.93
N ASP A 391 16.20 -9.27 -0.16
CA ASP A 391 17.60 -9.33 -0.62
C ASP A 391 17.97 -10.66 -1.27
N ALA A 392 17.35 -11.78 -0.86
CA ALA A 392 17.57 -13.09 -1.49
C ALA A 392 17.08 -13.13 -2.96
N PHE A 393 15.93 -12.52 -3.27
CA PHE A 393 15.45 -12.41 -4.65
C PHE A 393 16.27 -11.40 -5.46
N VAL A 394 16.71 -10.30 -4.83
CA VAL A 394 17.64 -9.34 -5.48
C VAL A 394 19.00 -9.98 -5.76
N GLN A 395 19.51 -10.85 -4.87
CA GLN A 395 20.72 -11.60 -5.10
C GLN A 395 20.55 -12.65 -6.22
N LEU A 396 19.42 -13.37 -6.30
CA LEU A 396 19.13 -14.25 -7.43
C LEU A 396 19.21 -13.51 -8.78
N LEU A 397 18.65 -12.29 -8.87
CA LEU A 397 18.75 -11.46 -10.07
C LEU A 397 20.17 -10.94 -10.36
N ARG A 398 20.99 -10.71 -9.32
CA ARG A 398 22.41 -10.33 -9.47
C ARG A 398 23.31 -11.50 -9.88
N GLU A 399 23.02 -12.70 -9.40
CA GLU A 399 23.68 -13.92 -9.89
C GLU A 399 23.29 -14.15 -11.36
N ALA A 400 22.00 -14.02 -11.69
CA ALA A 400 21.49 -14.20 -13.04
C ALA A 400 21.93 -13.11 -14.03
N SER A 401 22.30 -11.91 -13.59
CA SER A 401 22.82 -10.87 -14.49
C SER A 401 24.23 -11.17 -15.00
N VAL A 402 25.03 -11.98 -14.26
CA VAL A 402 26.41 -12.34 -14.62
C VAL A 402 26.59 -13.79 -15.04
N ASP A 403 25.73 -14.72 -14.62
CA ASP A 403 25.78 -16.14 -15.01
C ASP A 403 25.81 -16.30 -16.55
N PRO A 404 26.86 -16.90 -17.15
CA PRO A 404 26.95 -17.10 -18.60
C PRO A 404 25.94 -18.13 -19.13
N ALA A 405 25.31 -18.93 -18.27
CA ALA A 405 24.22 -19.83 -18.67
C ALA A 405 22.88 -19.09 -18.84
N VAL A 406 22.69 -17.90 -18.25
CA VAL A 406 21.41 -17.16 -18.38
C VAL A 406 21.33 -16.48 -19.75
N VAL A 407 20.29 -16.85 -20.50
CA VAL A 407 19.98 -16.31 -21.83
C VAL A 407 19.04 -15.11 -21.75
N SER A 408 17.98 -15.22 -20.94
CA SER A 408 16.92 -14.20 -20.84
C SER A 408 16.34 -14.06 -19.44
N ILE A 409 15.86 -12.85 -19.11
CA ILE A 409 15.13 -12.56 -17.87
C ILE A 409 13.86 -11.78 -18.23
N LYS A 410 12.70 -12.29 -17.84
CA LYS A 410 11.39 -11.69 -18.17
C LYS A 410 10.64 -11.40 -16.88
N ILE A 411 10.17 -10.17 -16.67
CA ILE A 411 9.59 -9.72 -15.39
C ILE A 411 8.44 -8.70 -15.55
N THR A 412 7.43 -8.79 -14.66
CA THR A 412 6.29 -7.84 -14.59
C THR A 412 6.49 -6.78 -13.50
N LEU A 413 6.61 -5.51 -13.87
CA LEU A 413 6.92 -4.38 -12.99
C LEU A 413 5.69 -3.46 -12.81
N TYR A 414 4.86 -3.80 -11.81
CA TYR A 414 3.67 -2.99 -11.47
C TYR A 414 4.01 -1.65 -10.78
N ARG A 415 4.98 -1.67 -9.85
CA ARG A 415 5.42 -0.52 -9.03
C ARG A 415 6.87 -0.71 -8.63
N LEU A 416 7.73 0.26 -8.95
CA LEU A 416 9.10 0.33 -8.44
C LEU A 416 9.25 1.43 -7.38
N ALA A 417 10.24 1.27 -6.50
CA ALA A 417 10.71 2.37 -5.66
C ALA A 417 11.58 3.34 -6.48
N SER A 418 11.66 4.60 -6.06
CA SER A 418 12.51 5.64 -6.68
C SER A 418 14.01 5.29 -6.74
N GLN A 419 14.44 4.33 -5.93
CA GLN A 419 15.71 3.62 -6.00
C GLN A 419 15.36 2.15 -5.81
N SER A 420 15.84 1.27 -6.68
CA SER A 420 15.48 -0.15 -6.70
C SER A 420 16.70 -0.97 -7.15
N HIS A 421 17.27 -1.74 -6.23
CA HIS A 421 18.41 -2.63 -6.50
C HIS A 421 18.02 -3.77 -7.45
N LEU A 422 16.75 -4.18 -7.45
CA LEU A 422 16.18 -5.09 -8.43
C LEU A 422 16.20 -4.50 -9.84
N ALA A 423 15.91 -3.20 -9.98
CA ALA A 423 15.91 -2.53 -11.28
C ALA A 423 17.33 -2.35 -11.83
N GLU A 424 18.30 -1.97 -10.98
CA GLU A 424 19.72 -1.93 -11.38
C GLU A 424 20.26 -3.33 -11.75
N ALA A 425 19.83 -4.39 -11.07
CA ALA A 425 20.25 -5.76 -11.40
C ALA A 425 19.77 -6.22 -12.79
N LEU A 426 18.57 -5.78 -13.21
CA LEU A 426 18.01 -6.06 -14.54
C LEU A 426 18.70 -5.24 -15.63
N ILE A 427 19.00 -3.96 -15.37
CA ILE A 427 19.81 -3.11 -16.25
C ILE A 427 21.19 -3.75 -16.48
N ASN A 428 21.87 -4.15 -15.40
CA ASN A 428 23.16 -4.85 -15.47
C ASN A 428 23.07 -6.16 -16.27
N ALA A 429 21.92 -6.86 -16.29
CA ALA A 429 21.76 -8.08 -17.08
C ALA A 429 21.72 -7.79 -18.59
N ALA A 430 21.03 -6.73 -19.01
CA ALA A 430 20.98 -6.29 -20.40
C ALA A 430 22.34 -5.76 -20.88
N GLU A 431 23.05 -4.99 -20.04
CA GLU A 431 24.42 -4.53 -20.32
C GLU A 431 25.41 -5.69 -20.44
N ASN A 432 25.18 -6.81 -19.72
CA ASN A 432 25.91 -8.07 -19.88
C ASN A 432 25.34 -8.98 -21.00
N GLY A 433 24.60 -8.41 -21.95
CA GLY A 433 24.18 -9.06 -23.20
C GLY A 433 23.01 -10.04 -23.11
N LYS A 434 22.25 -10.05 -22.01
CA LYS A 434 21.12 -10.98 -21.79
C LYS A 434 19.80 -10.36 -22.30
N GLU A 435 18.89 -11.20 -22.81
CA GLU A 435 17.58 -10.74 -23.29
C GLU A 435 16.67 -10.38 -22.10
N VAL A 436 16.68 -9.11 -21.67
CA VAL A 436 15.83 -8.62 -20.58
C VAL A 436 14.52 -8.07 -21.14
N THR A 437 13.38 -8.69 -20.78
CA THR A 437 12.04 -8.17 -21.07
C THR A 437 11.36 -7.68 -19.79
N ALA A 438 10.91 -6.43 -19.77
CA ALA A 438 10.27 -5.80 -18.62
C ALA A 438 8.90 -5.23 -18.99
N LEU A 439 7.84 -5.78 -18.40
CA LEU A 439 6.47 -5.31 -18.61
C LEU A 439 6.10 -4.27 -17.54
N PHE A 440 5.99 -3.00 -17.93
CA PHE A 440 5.66 -1.87 -17.05
C PHE A 440 4.16 -1.53 -17.09
N GLU A 441 3.53 -1.46 -15.93
CA GLU A 441 2.15 -0.95 -15.79
C GLU A 441 2.17 0.57 -15.51
N LEU A 442 2.06 1.39 -16.56
CA LEU A 442 2.01 2.85 -16.41
C LEU A 442 0.69 3.36 -15.82
N ARG A 443 -0.37 2.55 -15.78
CA ARG A 443 -1.67 2.89 -15.16
C ARG A 443 -1.69 2.59 -13.65
N ALA A 444 -0.52 2.39 -13.02
CA ALA A 444 -0.35 2.14 -11.59
C ALA A 444 -0.48 3.46 -10.78
N ARG A 445 -1.66 3.67 -10.19
CA ARG A 445 -2.01 4.94 -9.52
C ARG A 445 -0.98 5.37 -8.46
N PHE A 446 -0.57 6.64 -8.55
CA PHE A 446 0.37 7.37 -7.70
C PHE A 446 1.85 7.03 -7.88
N ASP A 447 2.18 6.04 -8.71
CA ASP A 447 3.56 5.68 -9.08
C ASP A 447 3.85 5.93 -10.57
N GLU A 448 2.88 6.48 -11.32
CA GLU A 448 2.95 6.63 -12.78
C GLU A 448 4.24 7.35 -13.24
N SER A 449 4.64 8.43 -12.56
CA SER A 449 5.87 9.18 -12.86
C SER A 449 7.14 8.35 -12.66
N ASN A 450 7.20 7.54 -11.59
CA ASN A 450 8.37 6.72 -11.27
C ASN A 450 8.50 5.56 -12.27
N ASN A 451 7.38 4.93 -12.64
CA ASN A 451 7.36 3.87 -13.64
C ASN A 451 7.78 4.39 -15.02
N ILE A 452 7.43 5.63 -15.38
CA ILE A 452 7.87 6.31 -16.61
C ILE A 452 9.40 6.60 -16.60
N GLU A 453 9.95 7.04 -15.47
CA GLU A 453 11.40 7.28 -15.35
C GLU A 453 12.19 5.96 -15.48
N TRP A 454 11.75 4.91 -14.79
CA TRP A 454 12.37 3.60 -14.88
C TRP A 454 12.26 2.97 -16.28
N SER A 455 11.14 3.12 -16.98
CA SER A 455 11.00 2.56 -18.32
C SER A 455 11.98 3.21 -19.31
N GLN A 456 12.23 4.53 -19.19
CA GLN A 456 13.27 5.23 -19.96
C GLN A 456 14.68 4.73 -19.64
N ARG A 457 14.98 4.40 -18.37
CA ARG A 457 16.27 3.79 -18.00
C ARG A 457 16.45 2.37 -18.56
N PHE A 458 15.38 1.59 -18.61
CA PHE A 458 15.39 0.24 -19.21
C PHE A 458 15.56 0.30 -20.74
N GLU A 459 14.84 1.19 -21.43
CA GLU A 459 15.01 1.45 -22.87
C GLU A 459 16.47 1.82 -23.20
N ALA A 460 17.07 2.73 -22.41
CA ALA A 460 18.46 3.17 -22.60
C ALA A 460 19.51 2.07 -22.35
N ALA A 461 19.20 1.09 -21.50
CA ALA A 461 20.05 -0.08 -21.22
C ALA A 461 19.87 -1.24 -22.23
N GLY A 462 19.01 -1.08 -23.25
CA GLY A 462 18.73 -2.12 -24.23
C GLY A 462 17.73 -3.19 -23.77
N CYS A 463 17.01 -2.97 -22.66
CA CYS A 463 15.93 -3.87 -22.25
C CYS A 463 14.71 -3.72 -23.18
N HIS A 464 14.04 -4.83 -23.50
CA HIS A 464 12.77 -4.82 -24.21
C HIS A 464 11.63 -4.43 -23.25
N VAL A 465 11.08 -3.24 -23.42
CA VAL A 465 10.03 -2.68 -22.54
C VAL A 465 8.64 -2.88 -23.16
N ILE A 466 7.72 -3.47 -22.40
CA ILE A 466 6.32 -3.71 -22.80
C ILE A 466 5.40 -2.86 -21.91
N TYR A 467 4.52 -2.05 -22.52
CA TYR A 467 3.69 -1.08 -21.82
C TYR A 467 2.26 -1.58 -21.52
N GLY A 468 2.14 -2.62 -20.70
CA GLY A 468 0.85 -3.16 -20.26
C GLY A 468 0.11 -3.93 -21.36
N PHE A 469 -1.22 -3.85 -21.34
CA PHE A 469 -2.14 -4.46 -22.31
C PHE A 469 -3.32 -3.47 -22.49
N ARG A 470 -3.76 -3.17 -23.71
CA ARG A 470 -4.69 -2.04 -23.96
C ARG A 470 -5.96 -2.10 -23.10
N ASN A 471 -6.58 -3.27 -23.02
CA ASN A 471 -7.85 -3.50 -22.33
C ASN A 471 -7.73 -4.00 -20.88
N PHE A 472 -6.56 -4.45 -20.43
CA PHE A 472 -6.38 -5.10 -19.11
C PHE A 472 -5.21 -4.49 -18.34
N LYS A 473 -5.39 -4.26 -17.04
CA LYS A 473 -4.24 -3.88 -16.19
C LYS A 473 -3.43 -5.10 -15.79
N VAL A 474 -2.11 -5.07 -15.97
CA VAL A 474 -1.24 -6.19 -15.61
C VAL A 474 -0.82 -6.03 -14.15
N HIS A 475 -1.23 -6.99 -13.32
CA HIS A 475 -1.02 -6.98 -11.87
C HIS A 475 -0.57 -8.34 -11.31
N SER A 476 -0.31 -9.32 -12.17
CA SER A 476 0.58 -10.45 -11.88
C SER A 476 1.94 -9.97 -11.37
N LYS A 477 2.63 -10.83 -10.61
CA LYS A 477 4.04 -10.64 -10.25
C LYS A 477 4.75 -11.95 -10.52
N ILE A 478 5.36 -12.01 -11.69
CA ILE A 478 6.08 -13.15 -12.20
C ILE A 478 7.44 -12.69 -12.74
N CYS A 479 8.47 -13.49 -12.49
CA CYS A 479 9.79 -13.33 -13.05
C CYS A 479 10.31 -14.69 -13.51
N THR A 480 10.79 -14.78 -14.74
CA THR A 480 11.29 -16.02 -15.34
C THR A 480 12.70 -15.78 -15.87
N ILE A 481 13.65 -16.56 -15.35
CA ILE A 481 15.06 -16.55 -15.75
C ILE A 481 15.28 -17.82 -16.58
N THR A 482 15.63 -17.67 -17.86
CA THR A 482 15.87 -18.80 -18.76
C THR A 482 17.36 -19.08 -18.86
N ARG A 483 17.77 -20.32 -18.58
CA ARG A 483 19.15 -20.79 -18.59
C ARG A 483 19.36 -21.85 -19.66
N GLN A 484 20.44 -21.76 -20.41
CA GLN A 484 20.92 -22.81 -21.29
C GLN A 484 21.83 -23.75 -20.49
N THR A 485 21.38 -24.98 -20.28
CA THR A 485 22.13 -26.04 -19.59
C THR A 485 22.53 -27.14 -20.59
N GLU A 486 23.39 -28.07 -20.15
CA GLU A 486 23.74 -29.27 -20.93
C GLU A 486 22.51 -30.14 -21.25
N ASN A 487 21.50 -30.11 -20.38
CA ASN A 487 20.23 -30.84 -20.54
C ASN A 487 19.17 -30.05 -21.32
N GLY A 488 19.52 -28.91 -21.91
CA GLY A 488 18.59 -28.01 -22.61
C GLY A 488 18.20 -26.78 -21.80
N LEU A 489 17.03 -26.21 -22.09
CA LEU A 489 16.54 -25.01 -21.40
C LEU A 489 16.01 -25.35 -20.00
N GLN A 490 16.47 -24.60 -19.00
CA GLN A 490 15.95 -24.59 -17.63
C GLN A 490 15.29 -23.22 -17.38
N HIS A 491 14.13 -23.21 -16.72
CA HIS A 491 13.48 -21.98 -16.27
C HIS A 491 13.51 -21.91 -14.74
N ILE A 492 14.04 -20.82 -14.18
CA ILE A 492 13.85 -20.47 -12.78
C ILE A 492 12.70 -19.46 -12.73
N THR A 493 11.58 -19.82 -12.12
CA THR A 493 10.37 -18.99 -12.08
C THR A 493 10.07 -18.55 -10.65
N GLN A 494 9.93 -17.24 -10.46
CA GLN A 494 9.47 -16.62 -9.23
C GLN A 494 8.03 -16.12 -9.40
N LEU A 495 7.20 -16.35 -8.39
CA LEU A 495 5.77 -16.02 -8.34
C LEU A 495 5.45 -15.31 -7.02
N GLY A 496 4.87 -14.10 -7.09
CA GLY A 496 4.67 -13.21 -5.95
C GLY A 496 3.21 -12.82 -5.70
N THR A 497 2.76 -12.86 -4.44
CA THR A 497 1.47 -12.26 -4.06
C THR A 497 1.57 -10.72 -4.01
N GLY A 498 2.78 -10.22 -3.69
CA GLY A 498 3.14 -8.81 -3.53
C GLY A 498 3.96 -8.24 -4.68
N ASN A 499 4.15 -6.92 -4.67
CA ASN A 499 4.95 -6.19 -5.68
C ASN A 499 6.45 -6.15 -5.35
N TYR A 500 7.27 -6.02 -6.39
CA TYR A 500 8.73 -5.92 -6.33
C TYR A 500 9.27 -4.56 -5.80
N ASN A 501 8.65 -4.00 -4.77
CA ASN A 501 9.04 -2.72 -4.18
C ASN A 501 9.62 -2.95 -2.78
N GLU A 502 10.94 -2.76 -2.67
CA GLU A 502 11.77 -2.97 -1.47
C GLU A 502 11.33 -2.14 -0.24
N LYS A 503 10.52 -1.09 -0.43
CA LYS A 503 9.95 -0.28 0.67
C LYS A 503 8.65 -0.90 1.18
N THR A 504 7.75 -1.34 0.29
CA THR A 504 6.50 -2.01 0.71
C THR A 504 6.73 -3.42 1.21
N ALA A 505 7.75 -4.14 0.70
CA ALA A 505 8.15 -5.46 1.19
C ALA A 505 8.63 -5.50 2.67
N LYS A 506 8.77 -4.34 3.34
CA LYS A 506 9.07 -4.23 4.78
C LYS A 506 7.83 -3.97 5.65
N LEU A 507 6.65 -3.81 5.04
CA LEU A 507 5.38 -3.46 5.69
C LEU A 507 4.22 -4.39 5.27
N TYR A 508 4.30 -5.00 4.09
CA TYR A 508 3.26 -5.83 3.50
C TYR A 508 3.60 -7.31 3.73
N THR A 509 2.63 -8.10 4.17
CA THR A 509 2.79 -9.55 4.33
C THR A 509 2.53 -10.24 3.01
N ASP A 510 3.55 -10.83 2.40
CA ASP A 510 3.48 -11.38 1.06
C ASP A 510 4.35 -12.64 0.91
N PHE A 511 3.92 -13.55 0.05
CA PHE A 511 4.70 -14.71 -0.33
C PHE A 511 5.41 -14.48 -1.67
N SER A 512 6.64 -15.01 -1.75
CA SER A 512 7.45 -15.05 -2.96
C SER A 512 7.99 -16.47 -3.11
N PHE A 513 7.31 -17.25 -3.94
CA PHE A 513 7.65 -18.64 -4.28
C PHE A 513 8.66 -18.65 -5.44
N ILE A 514 9.68 -19.48 -5.37
CA ILE A 514 10.70 -19.67 -6.42
C ILE A 514 10.85 -21.17 -6.67
N THR A 515 10.75 -21.58 -7.94
CA THR A 515 10.84 -22.98 -8.37
C THR A 515 11.57 -23.12 -9.70
N CYS A 516 12.12 -24.32 -9.93
CA CYS A 516 12.68 -24.77 -11.20
C CYS A 516 11.78 -25.83 -11.89
N ASP A 517 10.53 -25.98 -11.45
CA ASP A 517 9.54 -26.85 -12.09
C ASP A 517 9.34 -26.49 -13.57
N SER A 518 9.30 -27.52 -14.42
CA SER A 518 9.25 -27.35 -15.88
C SER A 518 7.86 -26.97 -16.38
N GLN A 519 6.77 -27.39 -15.72
CA GLN A 519 5.41 -27.00 -16.12
C GLN A 519 5.16 -25.52 -15.83
N ILE A 520 5.49 -25.08 -14.61
CA ILE A 520 5.45 -23.67 -14.21
C ILE A 520 6.41 -22.83 -15.07
N GLY A 521 7.58 -23.38 -15.43
CA GLY A 521 8.53 -22.75 -16.35
C GLY A 521 7.97 -22.50 -17.75
N HIS A 522 7.34 -23.50 -18.36
CA HIS A 522 6.70 -23.38 -19.67
C HIS A 522 5.51 -22.41 -19.66
N ASP A 523 4.59 -22.56 -18.70
CA ASP A 523 3.45 -21.64 -18.53
C ASP A 523 3.91 -20.19 -18.33
N ALA A 524 5.01 -19.96 -17.62
CA ALA A 524 5.57 -18.63 -17.42
C ALA A 524 6.19 -18.06 -18.71
N ALA A 525 6.86 -18.89 -19.51
CA ALA A 525 7.37 -18.49 -20.82
C ALA A 525 6.22 -18.14 -21.78
N ASP A 526 5.14 -18.93 -21.80
CA ASP A 526 3.94 -18.66 -22.59
C ASP A 526 3.12 -17.48 -22.05
N PHE A 527 3.15 -17.21 -20.75
CA PHE A 527 2.59 -16.00 -20.16
C PHE A 527 3.25 -14.75 -20.77
N PHE A 528 4.58 -14.68 -20.76
CA PHE A 528 5.29 -13.55 -21.37
C PHE A 528 5.12 -13.49 -22.89
N ARG A 529 5.01 -14.64 -23.57
CA ARG A 529 4.70 -14.72 -25.01
C ARG A 529 3.33 -14.11 -25.32
N ASN A 530 2.30 -14.48 -24.56
CA ASN A 530 0.94 -13.98 -24.70
C ASN A 530 0.84 -12.48 -24.38
N MET A 531 1.54 -12.00 -23.34
CA MET A 531 1.60 -10.56 -23.04
C MET A 531 2.27 -9.75 -24.15
N ALA A 532 3.35 -10.26 -24.76
CA ALA A 532 4.03 -9.59 -25.87
C ALA A 532 3.22 -9.56 -27.18
N LEU A 533 2.16 -10.37 -27.29
CA LEU A 533 1.27 -10.46 -28.45
C LEU A 533 -0.10 -9.80 -28.21
N GLU A 534 -0.30 -9.13 -27.06
CA GLU A 534 -1.63 -8.68 -26.56
C GLU A 534 -2.72 -9.78 -26.65
N ASN A 535 -2.34 -11.03 -26.31
CA ASN A 535 -3.24 -12.18 -26.30
C ASN A 535 -3.68 -12.55 -24.87
N THR A 536 -4.95 -12.93 -24.70
CA THR A 536 -5.44 -13.61 -23.50
C THR A 536 -5.72 -15.07 -23.81
N SER A 537 -4.92 -15.96 -23.22
CA SER A 537 -5.03 -17.42 -23.36
C SER A 537 -5.68 -18.07 -22.13
N ASP A 538 -6.37 -19.18 -22.34
CA ASP A 538 -6.76 -20.18 -21.32
C ASP A 538 -5.96 -21.48 -21.44
N ASN A 539 -5.13 -21.62 -22.49
CA ASN A 539 -4.16 -22.70 -22.66
C ASN A 539 -2.92 -22.42 -21.78
N TYR A 540 -3.00 -22.88 -20.53
CA TYR A 540 -1.91 -23.01 -19.56
C TYR A 540 -2.12 -24.32 -18.78
N ASP A 541 -1.06 -25.06 -18.47
CA ASP A 541 -1.14 -26.41 -17.88
C ASP A 541 -1.42 -26.38 -16.37
N ILE A 542 -0.82 -25.43 -15.64
CA ILE A 542 -0.79 -25.41 -14.17
C ILE A 542 -1.05 -24.02 -13.57
N LEU A 543 -0.65 -22.94 -14.24
CA LEU A 543 -0.95 -21.57 -13.84
C LEU A 543 -2.39 -21.20 -14.22
N TRP A 544 -3.12 -20.59 -13.29
CA TRP A 544 -4.42 -20.01 -13.60
C TRP A 544 -4.24 -18.52 -13.91
N VAL A 545 -4.47 -18.12 -15.16
CA VAL A 545 -4.32 -16.74 -15.61
C VAL A 545 -5.68 -16.04 -15.75
N ALA A 546 -5.78 -14.81 -15.23
CA ALA A 546 -6.96 -13.95 -15.44
C ALA A 546 -6.86 -13.22 -16.80
N PRO A 547 -7.97 -13.00 -17.52
CA PRO A 547 -9.35 -13.14 -17.01
C PRO A 547 -10.00 -14.51 -17.21
N LEU A 548 -9.41 -15.42 -17.98
CA LEU A 548 -10.13 -16.60 -18.48
C LEU A 548 -10.20 -17.77 -17.47
N MET A 549 -9.15 -18.00 -16.66
CA MET A 549 -9.05 -19.22 -15.85
C MET A 549 -9.40 -19.04 -14.37
N ILE A 550 -8.85 -18.01 -13.69
CA ILE A 550 -8.90 -17.94 -12.20
C ILE A 550 -10.33 -18.04 -11.66
N LYS A 551 -11.27 -17.25 -12.21
CA LYS A 551 -12.68 -17.24 -11.79
C LYS A 551 -13.35 -18.60 -12.03
N GLN A 552 -13.17 -19.16 -13.23
CA GLN A 552 -13.77 -20.44 -13.63
C GLN A 552 -13.25 -21.60 -12.78
N ASN A 553 -11.96 -21.61 -12.47
CA ASN A 553 -11.33 -22.65 -11.66
C ASN A 553 -11.69 -22.51 -10.17
N ILE A 554 -11.86 -21.29 -9.64
CA ILE A 554 -12.42 -21.07 -8.28
C ILE A 554 -13.86 -21.64 -8.22
N LEU A 555 -14.73 -21.28 -9.17
CA LEU A 555 -16.11 -21.77 -9.20
C LEU A 555 -16.16 -23.30 -9.29
N ARG A 556 -15.36 -23.91 -10.19
CA ARG A 556 -15.25 -25.37 -10.36
C ARG A 556 -14.80 -26.09 -9.08
N ASN A 557 -13.77 -25.59 -8.39
CA ASN A 557 -13.30 -26.24 -7.15
C ASN A 557 -14.28 -26.02 -5.98
N ILE A 558 -15.15 -24.99 -6.03
CA ILE A 558 -16.30 -24.86 -5.11
C ILE A 558 -17.39 -25.90 -5.44
N ASP A 559 -17.72 -26.10 -6.71
CA ASP A 559 -18.63 -27.18 -7.16
C ASP A 559 -18.16 -28.57 -6.69
N GLU A 560 -16.86 -28.88 -6.81
CA GLU A 560 -16.29 -30.11 -6.25
C GLU A 560 -16.57 -30.27 -4.74
N GLN A 561 -16.49 -29.19 -3.95
CA GLN A 561 -16.77 -29.27 -2.51
C GLN A 561 -18.27 -29.38 -2.22
N ILE A 562 -19.12 -28.76 -3.03
CA ILE A 562 -20.58 -28.92 -3.00
C ILE A 562 -20.97 -30.38 -3.25
N GLU A 563 -20.37 -31.03 -4.25
CA GLU A 563 -20.62 -32.45 -4.54
C GLU A 563 -20.13 -33.38 -3.43
N ARG A 564 -18.98 -33.08 -2.81
CA ARG A 564 -18.48 -33.81 -1.64
C ARG A 564 -19.43 -33.66 -0.44
N ALA A 565 -19.92 -32.45 -0.16
CA ALA A 565 -20.89 -32.19 0.90
C ALA A 565 -22.21 -32.95 0.65
N ARG A 566 -22.74 -32.91 -0.59
CA ARG A 566 -23.93 -33.68 -1.01
C ARG A 566 -23.75 -35.20 -0.88
N ARG A 567 -22.50 -35.71 -0.97
CA ARG A 567 -22.13 -37.11 -0.71
C ARG A 567 -21.86 -37.44 0.76
N GLY A 568 -21.81 -36.45 1.66
CA GLY A 568 -21.44 -36.63 3.07
C GLY A 568 -19.94 -36.79 3.32
N GLU A 569 -19.09 -36.45 2.34
CA GLU A 569 -17.64 -36.54 2.43
C GLU A 569 -17.02 -35.32 3.15
N LYS A 570 -15.78 -35.47 3.63
CA LYS A 570 -14.99 -34.33 4.13
C LYS A 570 -14.84 -33.28 3.01
N CYS A 571 -15.30 -32.07 3.29
CA CYS A 571 -15.27 -30.91 2.40
C CYS A 571 -14.93 -29.66 3.20
N GLY A 572 -14.44 -28.62 2.51
CA GLY A 572 -14.11 -27.34 3.14
C GLY A 572 -13.60 -26.33 2.12
N LEU A 573 -13.78 -25.06 2.44
CA LEU A 573 -13.29 -23.93 1.64
C LEU A 573 -12.61 -22.92 2.56
N PHE A 574 -11.46 -22.42 2.12
CA PHE A 574 -10.73 -21.37 2.82
C PHE A 574 -10.21 -20.33 1.83
N PHE A 575 -10.37 -19.04 2.14
CA PHE A 575 -9.88 -17.94 1.31
C PHE A 575 -9.28 -16.82 2.15
N LYS A 576 -7.97 -16.57 2.01
CA LYS A 576 -7.34 -15.31 2.44
C LYS A 576 -7.25 -14.34 1.26
N THR A 577 -7.73 -13.12 1.44
CA THR A 577 -7.70 -12.07 0.41
C THR A 577 -7.75 -10.68 1.03
N ASN A 578 -7.38 -9.65 0.27
CA ASN A 578 -7.54 -8.27 0.71
C ASN A 578 -9.00 -7.81 0.61
N SER A 579 -9.79 -8.35 -0.32
CA SER A 579 -11.20 -8.00 -0.46
C SER A 579 -11.98 -9.05 -1.24
N ILE A 580 -13.20 -9.34 -0.79
CA ILE A 580 -14.19 -10.12 -1.54
C ILE A 580 -15.33 -9.20 -2.00
N THR A 581 -15.50 -9.08 -3.31
CA THR A 581 -16.56 -8.25 -3.91
C THR A 581 -17.19 -8.85 -5.16
N ASP A 582 -16.67 -9.94 -5.72
CA ASP A 582 -17.25 -10.52 -6.94
C ASP A 582 -18.59 -11.22 -6.67
N LYS A 583 -19.62 -10.96 -7.49
CA LYS A 583 -20.97 -11.45 -7.20
C LYS A 583 -21.08 -12.96 -7.48
N GLU A 584 -20.55 -13.45 -8.60
CA GLU A 584 -20.65 -14.87 -8.96
C GLU A 584 -19.91 -15.74 -7.93
N VAL A 585 -18.73 -15.31 -7.48
CA VAL A 585 -18.02 -15.99 -6.39
C VAL A 585 -18.82 -15.94 -5.07
N ILE A 586 -19.40 -14.80 -4.68
CA ILE A 586 -20.20 -14.70 -3.45
C ILE A 586 -21.45 -15.58 -3.52
N ASP A 587 -22.18 -15.56 -4.63
CA ASP A 587 -23.37 -16.39 -4.86
C ASP A 587 -23.01 -17.89 -4.79
N LYS A 588 -21.83 -18.28 -5.30
CA LYS A 588 -21.34 -19.67 -5.24
C LYS A 588 -20.91 -20.09 -3.83
N LEU A 589 -20.36 -19.18 -3.02
CA LEU A 589 -20.11 -19.43 -1.59
C LEU A 589 -21.41 -19.58 -0.79
N VAL A 590 -22.47 -18.87 -1.18
CA VAL A 590 -23.83 -19.07 -0.61
C VAL A 590 -24.37 -20.46 -0.97
N GLU A 591 -24.28 -20.89 -2.24
CA GLU A 591 -24.67 -22.27 -2.62
C GLU A 591 -23.88 -23.32 -1.83
N ALA A 592 -22.57 -23.12 -1.65
CA ALA A 592 -21.71 -24.02 -0.88
C ALA A 592 -22.09 -24.07 0.62
N SER A 593 -22.38 -22.93 1.23
CA SER A 593 -22.89 -22.85 2.61
C SER A 593 -24.22 -23.59 2.77
N GLN A 594 -25.16 -23.36 1.85
CA GLN A 594 -26.47 -24.06 1.80
C GLN A 594 -26.32 -25.57 1.56
N ALA A 595 -25.35 -26.00 0.74
CA ALA A 595 -25.02 -27.41 0.52
C ALA A 595 -24.32 -28.10 1.70
N GLY A 596 -23.93 -27.35 2.74
CA GLY A 596 -23.32 -27.88 3.95
C GLY A 596 -21.81 -27.70 4.06
N VAL A 597 -21.14 -27.11 3.07
CA VAL A 597 -19.69 -26.88 3.07
C VAL A 597 -19.31 -25.86 4.16
N PRO A 598 -18.30 -26.11 5.02
CA PRO A 598 -17.74 -25.09 5.91
C PRO A 598 -16.81 -24.14 5.14
N ILE A 599 -16.94 -22.83 5.37
CA ILE A 599 -16.26 -21.78 4.61
C ILE A 599 -15.61 -20.77 5.56
N ASP A 600 -14.28 -20.75 5.61
CA ASP A 600 -13.50 -19.79 6.40
C ASP A 600 -12.88 -18.70 5.48
N LEU A 601 -13.29 -17.46 5.68
CA LEU A 601 -12.78 -16.29 4.97
C LEU A 601 -11.84 -15.49 5.89
N PHE A 602 -10.70 -15.05 5.36
CA PHE A 602 -9.80 -14.09 6.00
C PHE A 602 -9.69 -12.87 5.09
N VAL A 603 -10.53 -11.87 5.35
CA VAL A 603 -10.69 -10.66 4.52
C VAL A 603 -10.34 -9.43 5.35
N ARG A 604 -9.13 -8.88 5.14
CA ARG A 604 -8.67 -7.72 5.93
C ARG A 604 -9.27 -6.38 5.50
N GLY A 605 -9.69 -6.26 4.24
CA GLY A 605 -10.21 -5.02 3.64
C GLY A 605 -11.73 -5.04 3.49
N ILE A 606 -12.21 -4.93 2.25
CA ILE A 606 -13.65 -4.87 1.91
C ILE A 606 -14.22 -6.28 1.81
N SER A 607 -15.36 -6.51 2.47
CA SER A 607 -16.23 -7.64 2.19
C SER A 607 -17.61 -7.18 1.71
N CYS A 608 -18.08 -7.73 0.58
CA CYS A 608 -19.45 -7.57 0.10
C CYS A 608 -20.38 -8.72 0.52
N ILE A 609 -19.86 -9.76 1.18
CA ILE A 609 -20.67 -10.84 1.77
C ILE A 609 -20.94 -10.51 3.25
N LEU A 610 -22.00 -11.10 3.81
CA LEU A 610 -22.30 -11.13 5.24
C LEU A 610 -22.29 -12.60 5.70
N PRO A 611 -21.44 -12.99 6.67
CA PRO A 611 -21.41 -14.35 7.23
C PRO A 611 -22.60 -14.58 8.19
N GLY A 612 -22.95 -15.84 8.44
CA GLY A 612 -23.94 -16.23 9.45
C GLY A 612 -25.38 -15.74 9.23
N VAL A 613 -25.75 -15.35 7.99
CA VAL A 613 -27.13 -14.96 7.65
C VAL A 613 -27.95 -16.22 7.41
N GLU A 614 -29.01 -16.39 8.20
CA GLU A 614 -29.83 -17.61 8.25
C GLU A 614 -30.37 -18.04 6.88
N GLY A 615 -30.15 -19.31 6.52
CA GLY A 615 -30.57 -19.91 5.25
C GLY A 615 -29.73 -19.53 4.03
N TYR A 616 -28.63 -18.80 4.22
CA TYR A 616 -27.72 -18.38 3.14
C TYR A 616 -26.25 -18.63 3.50
N THR A 617 -25.75 -18.02 4.57
CA THR A 617 -24.32 -17.98 4.93
C THR A 617 -24.03 -18.58 6.31
N ASP A 618 -24.92 -19.44 6.81
CA ASP A 618 -24.86 -20.17 8.08
C ASP A 618 -23.53 -20.91 8.34
N ARG A 619 -22.80 -21.24 7.26
CA ARG A 619 -21.51 -21.94 7.31
C ARG A 619 -20.33 -21.10 6.81
N VAL A 620 -20.56 -19.82 6.50
CA VAL A 620 -19.51 -18.84 6.24
C VAL A 620 -19.11 -18.16 7.54
N ARG A 621 -17.81 -18.13 7.81
CA ARG A 621 -17.18 -17.31 8.84
C ARG A 621 -16.20 -16.35 8.18
N GLU A 622 -16.17 -15.09 8.58
CA GLU A 622 -15.18 -14.12 8.08
C GLU A 622 -14.41 -13.47 9.23
N VAL A 623 -13.09 -13.56 9.18
CA VAL A 623 -12.17 -12.86 10.09
C VAL A 623 -11.35 -11.79 9.37
N SER A 624 -10.94 -10.77 10.12
CA SER A 624 -10.04 -9.70 9.70
C SER A 624 -8.97 -9.47 10.76
N ILE A 625 -7.72 -9.25 10.32
CA ILE A 625 -6.65 -8.69 11.16
C ILE A 625 -6.23 -7.35 10.56
N VAL A 626 -6.09 -6.34 11.42
CA VAL A 626 -5.47 -5.04 11.12
C VAL A 626 -4.49 -4.77 12.25
N GLY A 627 -3.19 -4.80 11.95
CA GLY A 627 -2.10 -4.71 12.92
C GLY A 627 -0.97 -3.78 12.46
N GLN A 628 0.23 -4.01 12.97
CA GLN A 628 1.45 -3.27 12.60
C GLN A 628 1.83 -3.49 11.13
N LEU A 629 1.59 -4.69 10.61
CA LEU A 629 1.85 -5.08 9.23
C LEU A 629 0.54 -5.14 8.43
N LEU A 630 0.65 -4.85 7.14
CA LEU A 630 -0.47 -4.85 6.21
C LEU A 630 -0.67 -6.26 5.65
N GLU A 631 -1.78 -6.88 6.03
CA GLU A 631 -2.22 -8.20 5.52
C GLU A 631 -2.44 -8.15 4.00
N HIS A 632 -1.56 -8.75 3.19
CA HIS A 632 -1.59 -8.58 1.72
C HIS A 632 -1.59 -9.88 0.89
N SER A 633 -1.02 -10.97 1.41
CA SER A 633 -0.98 -12.25 0.72
C SER A 633 -2.38 -12.80 0.42
N ARG A 634 -2.53 -13.48 -0.71
CA ARG A 634 -3.77 -14.18 -1.08
C ARG A 634 -3.53 -15.67 -1.18
N VAL A 635 -4.45 -16.45 -0.62
CA VAL A 635 -4.38 -17.91 -0.52
C VAL A 635 -5.77 -18.48 -0.75
N TYR A 636 -5.90 -19.48 -1.63
CA TYR A 636 -7.14 -20.22 -1.86
C TYR A 636 -6.93 -21.68 -1.46
N GLY A 637 -7.85 -22.24 -0.69
CA GLY A 637 -7.81 -23.63 -0.21
C GLY A 637 -9.12 -24.35 -0.49
N PHE A 638 -9.04 -25.50 -1.17
CA PHE A 638 -10.21 -26.32 -1.52
C PHE A 638 -10.04 -27.73 -0.98
N GLY A 639 -10.94 -28.17 -0.10
CA GLY A 639 -10.88 -29.45 0.61
C GLY A 639 -10.68 -29.31 2.13
N PRO A 640 -10.69 -30.42 2.87
CA PRO A 640 -10.34 -30.45 4.29
C PRO A 640 -8.85 -30.12 4.48
N ARG A 641 -8.48 -29.53 5.63
CA ARG A 641 -7.13 -28.96 5.87
C ARG A 641 -5.99 -29.96 5.70
N GLU A 642 -6.24 -31.24 5.96
CA GLU A 642 -5.26 -32.33 5.83
C GLU A 642 -4.86 -32.60 4.37
N ASP A 643 -5.80 -32.37 3.44
CA ASP A 643 -5.74 -32.73 2.02
C ASP A 643 -6.43 -31.63 1.18
N CYS A 644 -6.01 -30.37 1.39
CA CYS A 644 -6.56 -29.23 0.66
C CYS A 644 -5.66 -28.88 -0.54
N LYS A 645 -6.26 -28.76 -1.72
CA LYS A 645 -5.64 -28.10 -2.87
C LYS A 645 -5.35 -26.65 -2.49
N LEU A 646 -4.07 -26.28 -2.37
CA LEU A 646 -3.63 -24.97 -1.91
C LEU A 646 -3.04 -24.15 -3.06
N TYR A 647 -3.54 -22.93 -3.26
CA TYR A 647 -3.07 -21.98 -4.26
C TYR A 647 -2.65 -20.66 -3.62
N LEU A 648 -1.58 -20.05 -4.14
CA LEU A 648 -1.24 -18.64 -3.90
C LEU A 648 -1.66 -17.79 -5.10
N SER A 649 -1.88 -16.48 -4.93
CA SER A 649 -2.29 -15.61 -6.04
C SER A 649 -1.91 -14.13 -5.89
N SER A 650 -1.80 -13.43 -7.03
CA SER A 650 -1.76 -11.96 -7.09
C SER A 650 -3.15 -11.29 -7.04
N ALA A 651 -4.22 -12.06 -7.30
CA ALA A 651 -5.59 -11.59 -7.37
C ALA A 651 -6.30 -11.56 -6.00
N ASP A 652 -7.19 -10.58 -5.84
CA ASP A 652 -8.23 -10.60 -4.81
C ASP A 652 -9.56 -11.06 -5.42
N LEU A 653 -10.52 -11.48 -4.59
CA LEU A 653 -11.85 -11.98 -5.02
C LEU A 653 -12.78 -10.84 -5.48
N MET A 654 -12.32 -10.02 -6.42
CA MET A 654 -13.02 -8.84 -6.96
C MET A 654 -13.20 -8.97 -8.48
N THR A 655 -14.37 -8.59 -8.99
CA THR A 655 -14.72 -8.51 -10.43
C THR A 655 -13.64 -7.81 -11.28
N ARG A 656 -13.00 -6.75 -10.77
CA ARG A 656 -11.91 -6.06 -11.50
C ARG A 656 -10.63 -6.89 -11.62
N ASN A 657 -10.37 -7.78 -10.67
CA ASN A 657 -9.19 -8.64 -10.61
C ASN A 657 -9.43 -9.92 -11.42
N MET A 658 -10.67 -10.42 -11.41
CA MET A 658 -11.07 -11.58 -12.20
C MET A 658 -11.34 -11.25 -13.68
N ASP A 659 -12.03 -10.14 -14.00
CA ASP A 659 -12.58 -9.91 -15.34
C ASP A 659 -11.97 -8.69 -16.08
N LYS A 660 -11.05 -7.93 -15.44
CA LYS A 660 -10.47 -6.67 -15.96
C LYS A 660 -8.96 -6.50 -15.71
N ARG A 661 -8.27 -7.58 -15.36
CA ARG A 661 -6.82 -7.59 -15.12
C ARG A 661 -6.19 -8.88 -15.63
N ILE A 662 -4.89 -8.79 -15.90
CA ILE A 662 -4.03 -9.95 -15.95
C ILE A 662 -3.46 -10.16 -14.54
N GLU A 663 -3.84 -11.27 -13.94
CA GLU A 663 -3.45 -11.75 -12.61
C GLU A 663 -3.09 -13.24 -12.73
N ILE A 664 -2.41 -13.80 -11.74
CA ILE A 664 -2.02 -15.22 -11.73
C ILE A 664 -2.36 -15.88 -10.39
N ALA A 665 -2.69 -17.18 -10.43
CA ALA A 665 -2.70 -18.07 -9.28
C ALA A 665 -1.97 -19.38 -9.62
N TRP A 666 -1.30 -19.98 -8.64
CA TRP A 666 -0.48 -21.18 -8.82
C TRP A 666 -0.61 -22.11 -7.61
N PRO A 667 -0.58 -23.44 -7.81
CA PRO A 667 -0.64 -24.40 -6.71
C PRO A 667 0.68 -24.44 -5.93
N ILE A 668 0.61 -24.88 -4.68
CA ILE A 668 1.77 -25.31 -3.90
C ILE A 668 1.69 -26.83 -3.76
N LEU A 669 2.42 -27.54 -4.63
CA LEU A 669 2.41 -29.01 -4.69
C LEU A 669 3.29 -29.63 -3.59
N ASN A 670 4.42 -28.99 -3.26
CA ASN A 670 5.33 -29.44 -2.22
C ASN A 670 4.67 -29.43 -0.83
N GLU A 671 4.62 -30.59 -0.18
CA GLU A 671 3.92 -30.77 1.11
C GLU A 671 4.50 -29.91 2.24
N THR A 672 5.82 -29.75 2.30
CA THR A 672 6.52 -28.93 3.30
C THR A 672 6.13 -27.46 3.14
N LEU A 673 6.10 -26.95 1.91
CA LEU A 673 5.70 -25.57 1.62
C LEU A 673 4.19 -25.37 1.83
N ARG A 674 3.35 -26.36 1.49
CA ARG A 674 1.92 -26.37 1.80
C ARG A 674 1.69 -26.24 3.30
N ASN A 675 2.40 -27.05 4.10
CA ASN A 675 2.32 -27.05 5.56
C ASN A 675 2.88 -25.76 6.17
N GLN A 676 3.92 -25.14 5.59
CA GLN A 676 4.43 -23.83 6.00
C GLN A 676 3.36 -22.72 5.86
N VAL A 677 2.64 -22.67 4.73
CA VAL A 677 1.54 -21.71 4.53
C VAL A 677 0.38 -22.00 5.47
N LEU A 678 -0.03 -23.26 5.62
CA LEU A 678 -1.10 -23.67 6.55
C LEU A 678 -0.74 -23.39 8.01
N GLY A 679 0.54 -23.45 8.38
CA GLY A 679 1.09 -23.09 9.69
C GLY A 679 0.98 -21.59 9.96
N TYR A 680 1.51 -20.76 9.05
CA TYR A 680 1.35 -19.29 9.09
C TYR A 680 -0.12 -18.88 9.25
N LEU A 681 -1.02 -19.51 8.48
CA LEU A 681 -2.46 -19.27 8.59
C LEU A 681 -3.03 -19.69 9.94
N GLY A 682 -2.57 -20.81 10.51
CA GLY A 682 -2.94 -21.25 11.86
C GLY A 682 -2.55 -20.22 12.93
N ILE A 683 -1.35 -19.66 12.84
CA ILE A 683 -0.85 -18.60 13.73
C ILE A 683 -1.71 -17.32 13.62
N CYS A 684 -2.12 -16.95 12.40
CA CYS A 684 -3.08 -15.85 12.21
C CYS A 684 -4.46 -16.16 12.80
N TYR A 685 -4.97 -17.40 12.65
CA TYR A 685 -6.27 -17.79 13.20
C TYR A 685 -6.29 -17.94 14.73
N SER A 686 -5.13 -18.10 15.38
CA SER A 686 -4.98 -18.06 16.84
C SER A 686 -4.75 -16.65 17.42
N ASP A 687 -4.74 -15.61 16.59
CA ASP A 687 -4.63 -14.21 17.05
C ASP A 687 -5.83 -13.82 17.92
N THR A 688 -5.54 -13.29 19.11
CA THR A 688 -6.57 -12.82 20.06
C THR A 688 -6.51 -11.32 20.32
N ALA A 689 -5.44 -10.64 19.86
CA ALA A 689 -5.22 -9.21 20.08
C ALA A 689 -5.87 -8.34 19.00
N LYS A 690 -5.69 -8.71 17.72
CA LYS A 690 -5.99 -7.92 16.52
C LYS A 690 -7.04 -8.57 15.62
N LEU A 691 -7.29 -9.87 15.77
CA LEU A 691 -8.37 -10.57 15.07
C LEU A 691 -9.75 -10.05 15.48
N ARG A 692 -10.57 -9.80 14.47
CA ARG A 692 -11.99 -9.50 14.59
C ARG A 692 -12.78 -10.39 13.65
N GLU A 693 -14.01 -10.73 14.03
CA GLU A 693 -14.96 -11.48 13.22
C GLU A 693 -16.04 -10.52 12.69
N LEU A 694 -16.43 -10.68 11.43
CA LEU A 694 -17.58 -9.98 10.84
C LEU A 694 -18.86 -10.68 11.29
N LEU A 695 -19.86 -9.91 11.71
CA LEU A 695 -21.14 -10.40 12.20
C LEU A 695 -22.24 -10.26 11.12
N PRO A 696 -23.39 -10.98 11.25
CA PRO A 696 -24.45 -10.96 10.23
C PRO A 696 -25.11 -9.60 10.00
N ASP A 697 -24.97 -8.66 10.95
CA ASP A 697 -25.46 -7.28 10.85
C ASP A 697 -24.49 -6.33 10.11
N GLY A 698 -23.30 -6.81 9.74
CA GLY A 698 -22.23 -6.03 9.12
C GLY A 698 -21.24 -5.40 10.10
N SER A 699 -21.46 -5.53 11.42
CA SER A 699 -20.53 -5.05 12.43
C SER A 699 -19.34 -6.00 12.61
N TYR A 700 -18.21 -5.48 13.10
CA TYR A 700 -17.05 -6.31 13.48
C TYR A 700 -16.93 -6.36 15.01
N THR A 701 -16.49 -7.50 15.55
CA THR A 701 -16.18 -7.65 16.98
C THR A 701 -15.13 -6.63 17.44
N ALA A 702 -15.08 -6.37 18.76
CA ALA A 702 -14.03 -5.54 19.36
C ALA A 702 -12.63 -6.19 19.27
N LEU A 703 -11.58 -5.39 19.50
CA LEU A 703 -10.23 -5.91 19.76
C LEU A 703 -10.21 -6.65 21.10
N GLY A 704 -9.39 -7.69 21.22
CA GLY A 704 -9.37 -8.53 22.43
C GLY A 704 -10.61 -9.42 22.63
N ALA A 705 -11.57 -9.44 21.70
CA ALA A 705 -12.83 -10.19 21.87
C ALA A 705 -12.66 -11.71 22.03
N PHE A 706 -11.54 -12.25 21.53
CA PHE A 706 -11.17 -13.67 21.61
C PHE A 706 -10.11 -13.96 22.67
N ALA A 707 -9.72 -12.98 23.48
CA ALA A 707 -8.65 -13.12 24.46
C ALA A 707 -9.15 -13.75 25.77
N GLU A 708 -8.42 -14.78 26.22
CA GLU A 708 -8.73 -15.48 27.46
C GLU A 708 -8.38 -14.64 28.69
N ARG A 709 -9.15 -14.84 29.76
CA ARG A 709 -8.90 -14.23 31.08
C ARG A 709 -8.31 -15.29 32.00
N ASN A 710 -7.14 -14.99 32.57
CA ASN A 710 -6.53 -15.80 33.61
C ASN A 710 -7.38 -15.75 34.91
N GLU A 711 -7.12 -16.64 35.86
CA GLU A 711 -7.80 -16.68 37.16
C GLU A 711 -7.70 -15.35 37.95
N ASN A 712 -6.61 -14.59 37.73
CA ASN A 712 -6.39 -13.24 38.29
C ASN A 712 -7.19 -12.13 37.59
N GLY A 713 -7.98 -12.45 36.55
CA GLY A 713 -8.74 -11.49 35.73
C GLY A 713 -7.94 -10.82 34.60
N GLU A 714 -6.63 -11.05 34.52
CA GLU A 714 -5.73 -10.53 33.49
C GLU A 714 -6.04 -11.11 32.11
N VAL A 715 -5.99 -10.29 31.06
CA VAL A 715 -6.29 -10.69 29.68
C VAL A 715 -5.01 -11.08 28.94
N LYS A 716 -4.91 -12.33 28.49
CA LYS A 716 -3.75 -12.82 27.74
C LYS A 716 -3.93 -12.59 26.24
N LEU A 717 -3.28 -11.54 25.72
CA LEU A 717 -3.30 -11.18 24.30
C LEU A 717 -2.21 -11.92 23.52
N PHE A 718 -2.58 -12.51 22.37
CA PHE A 718 -1.65 -13.06 21.39
C PHE A 718 -1.74 -12.26 20.08
N ASP A 719 -0.59 -11.75 19.63
CA ASP A 719 -0.42 -10.90 18.45
C ASP A 719 0.41 -11.70 17.42
N SER A 720 -0.26 -12.18 16.39
CA SER A 720 0.30 -13.09 15.38
C SER A 720 1.46 -12.48 14.60
N GLN A 721 1.35 -11.20 14.26
CA GLN A 721 2.39 -10.47 13.53
C GLN A 721 3.68 -10.33 14.37
N LYS A 722 3.55 -10.01 15.67
CA LYS A 722 4.71 -9.97 16.59
C LYS A 722 5.33 -11.36 16.79
N TYR A 723 4.51 -12.41 16.90
CA TYR A 723 5.00 -13.78 16.99
C TYR A 723 5.84 -14.17 15.76
N LEU A 724 5.33 -13.90 14.56
CA LEU A 724 6.00 -14.23 13.28
C LEU A 724 7.32 -13.46 13.10
N ILE A 725 7.40 -12.19 13.53
CA ILE A 725 8.67 -11.43 13.57
C ILE A 725 9.70 -12.12 14.47
N ALA A 726 9.30 -12.51 15.69
CA ALA A 726 10.18 -13.20 16.63
C ALA A 726 10.51 -14.64 16.21
N GLU A 727 9.62 -15.30 15.46
CA GLU A 727 9.83 -16.63 14.88
C GLU A 727 10.90 -16.59 13.77
N ALA A 728 10.81 -15.65 12.82
CA ALA A 728 11.82 -15.51 11.77
C ALA A 728 13.23 -15.25 12.33
N GLN A 729 13.34 -14.50 13.43
CA GLN A 729 14.60 -14.31 14.15
C GLN A 729 15.12 -15.62 14.76
N ARG A 730 14.26 -16.38 15.46
CA ARG A 730 14.61 -17.68 16.04
C ARG A 730 15.03 -18.70 14.97
N MET A 731 14.29 -18.78 13.86
CA MET A 731 14.63 -19.64 12.71
C MET A 731 15.98 -19.27 12.10
N ARG A 732 16.29 -17.97 11.94
CA ARG A 732 17.58 -17.54 11.39
C ARG A 732 18.75 -17.92 12.29
N LEU A 733 18.60 -17.79 13.62
CA LEU A 733 19.60 -18.18 14.61
C LEU A 733 19.84 -19.70 14.59
N ALA A 734 18.79 -20.52 14.63
CA ALA A 734 18.90 -21.97 14.55
C ALA A 734 19.59 -22.45 13.25
N ALA A 735 19.26 -21.83 12.12
CA ALA A 735 19.92 -22.10 10.84
C ALA A 735 21.40 -21.66 10.83
N ALA A 736 21.75 -20.56 11.51
CA ALA A 736 23.15 -20.12 11.64
C ALA A 736 23.96 -21.09 12.51
N GLU A 737 23.39 -21.58 13.61
CA GLU A 737 24.03 -22.56 14.48
C GLU A 737 24.21 -23.90 13.76
N LEU A 738 23.19 -24.38 13.05
CA LEU A 738 23.27 -25.63 12.28
C LEU A 738 24.30 -25.55 11.14
N ALA A 739 24.44 -24.40 10.48
CA ALA A 739 25.52 -24.15 9.52
C ALA A 739 26.91 -24.16 10.20
N ALA A 740 27.07 -23.46 11.33
CA ALA A 740 28.33 -23.46 12.09
C ALA A 740 28.73 -24.86 12.61
N ARG A 741 27.76 -25.67 13.06
CA ARG A 741 27.98 -27.08 13.44
C ARG A 741 28.42 -27.93 12.24
N LYS A 742 27.83 -27.73 11.05
CA LYS A 742 28.29 -28.40 9.81
C LYS A 742 29.71 -27.98 9.43
N GLU A 743 30.04 -26.69 9.49
CA GLU A 743 31.38 -26.18 9.19
C GLU A 743 32.43 -26.70 10.19
N ALA A 744 32.11 -26.78 11.48
CA ALA A 744 32.98 -27.39 12.49
C ALA A 744 33.23 -28.89 12.23
N ASN A 745 32.18 -29.65 11.91
CA ASN A 745 32.28 -31.08 11.61
C ASN A 745 33.09 -31.34 10.32
N LEU A 746 32.96 -30.50 9.30
CA LEU A 746 33.75 -30.58 8.06
C LEU A 746 35.22 -30.14 8.28
N GLY A 747 35.45 -29.13 9.13
CA GLY A 747 36.79 -28.67 9.50
C GLY A 747 37.59 -29.69 10.33
N GLY A 748 36.91 -30.59 11.06
CA GLY A 748 37.53 -31.60 11.92
C GLY A 748 38.44 -32.62 11.22
N SER A 749 38.37 -32.76 9.88
CA SER A 749 39.18 -33.75 9.13
C SER A 749 40.48 -33.22 8.53
N ALA A 750 40.89 -31.97 8.79
CA ALA A 750 42.01 -31.34 8.09
C ALA A 750 43.16 -30.83 9.00
N ARG A 751 44.00 -31.76 9.52
CA ARG A 751 45.42 -31.61 9.99
C ARG A 751 45.78 -30.39 10.88
N VAL A 752 46.62 -30.54 11.91
CA VAL A 752 48.03 -30.96 11.84
C VAL A 752 48.48 -31.55 13.17
N VAL A 753 49.29 -32.62 13.11
CA VAL A 753 50.12 -33.08 14.24
C VAL A 753 51.49 -32.43 14.16
N PHE A 754 51.96 -31.83 15.27
CA PHE A 754 53.39 -31.73 15.59
C PHE A 754 53.59 -32.08 17.08
N PRO A 755 54.73 -32.72 17.47
CA PRO A 755 54.82 -33.48 18.71
C PRO A 755 55.52 -32.72 19.85
N LEU A 756 55.23 -33.09 21.10
CA LEU A 756 56.04 -32.73 22.28
C LEU A 756 55.73 -33.64 23.49
N GLY A 757 56.67 -34.52 23.86
CA GLY A 757 56.79 -35.16 25.19
C GLY A 757 55.94 -36.40 25.48
N ASP A 758 56.60 -37.53 25.72
CA ASP A 758 56.03 -38.75 26.33
C ASP A 758 55.69 -38.55 27.83
N VAL A 759 54.70 -39.29 28.39
CA VAL A 759 54.92 -40.49 29.24
C VAL A 759 53.65 -41.38 29.31
N ALA A 760 53.82 -42.72 29.38
CA ALA A 760 52.96 -43.74 29.99
C ALA A 760 51.46 -43.91 29.59
N ALA A 761 51.24 -44.72 28.54
CA ALA A 761 50.62 -46.08 28.55
C ALA A 761 49.34 -46.46 29.37
N GLU A 762 48.70 -47.55 28.89
CA GLU A 762 47.57 -48.32 29.46
C GLU A 762 46.16 -47.67 29.33
N ASP A 763 45.12 -48.30 28.78
CA ASP A 763 45.01 -49.66 28.18
C ASP A 763 43.78 -49.83 27.24
N GLY A 764 43.75 -50.88 26.40
CA GLY A 764 42.52 -51.63 26.03
C GLY A 764 41.65 -51.29 24.78
N ALA A 765 41.78 -52.14 23.75
CA ALA A 765 40.73 -52.68 22.85
C ALA A 765 40.14 -51.86 21.66
N GLU A 766 39.50 -52.58 20.73
CA GLU A 766 39.29 -52.20 19.31
C GLU A 766 37.82 -52.17 18.82
N VAL A 767 37.59 -51.28 17.84
CA VAL A 767 36.77 -51.42 16.60
C VAL A 767 35.54 -52.35 16.59
N GLY A 768 34.37 -51.75 16.33
CA GLY A 768 33.21 -52.39 15.70
C GLY A 768 32.43 -51.36 14.86
N ALA A 769 32.04 -51.70 13.64
CA ALA A 769 31.39 -50.77 12.71
C ALA A 769 30.15 -51.39 12.04
N ASN A 770 29.24 -50.52 11.59
CA ASN A 770 27.91 -50.79 11.02
C ASN A 770 26.89 -51.44 11.96
N GLU A 771 25.83 -50.68 12.26
CA GLU A 771 24.47 -51.22 12.13
C GLU A 771 23.53 -50.12 11.59
N VAL A 772 22.36 -50.51 11.08
CA VAL A 772 21.48 -49.67 10.25
C VAL A 772 20.45 -48.94 11.10
N VAL A 773 20.26 -47.64 10.89
CA VAL A 773 19.15 -46.87 11.47
C VAL A 773 17.92 -47.01 10.58
N THR A 774 16.87 -47.62 11.11
CA THR A 774 15.54 -47.70 10.50
C THR A 774 14.64 -46.53 10.92
N GLU A 775 13.62 -46.25 10.12
CA GLU A 775 12.59 -45.25 10.43
C GLU A 775 11.64 -45.74 11.53
N GLU A 776 11.74 -45.20 12.75
CA GLU A 776 10.62 -45.02 13.71
C GLU A 776 11.12 -44.30 14.98
N GLU A 777 10.98 -42.97 15.07
CA GLU A 777 10.77 -42.20 16.31
C GLU A 777 10.59 -40.70 15.99
N SER A 778 9.34 -40.21 15.98
CA SER A 778 9.03 -38.79 15.74
C SER A 778 7.84 -38.25 16.55
N GLU A 779 7.54 -38.86 17.71
CA GLU A 779 6.70 -38.26 18.75
C GLU A 779 7.54 -37.84 19.96
N PHE A 780 7.70 -36.53 20.19
CA PHE A 780 8.16 -36.05 21.50
C PHE A 780 7.53 -34.70 21.89
N VAL A 781 6.29 -34.76 22.39
CA VAL A 781 5.73 -33.69 23.21
C VAL A 781 6.27 -33.85 24.63
N ALA A 782 7.04 -32.89 25.11
CA ALA A 782 7.52 -32.87 26.49
C ALA A 782 7.43 -31.48 27.13
N HIS A 783 6.94 -31.44 28.37
CA HIS A 783 6.95 -30.23 29.19
C HIS A 783 8.40 -29.80 29.48
N ARG A 784 8.72 -28.53 29.22
CA ARG A 784 9.99 -27.90 29.64
C ARG A 784 9.90 -27.45 31.10
N SER A 785 11.04 -27.40 31.80
CA SER A 785 11.11 -26.89 33.18
C SER A 785 11.30 -25.36 33.22
N PRO A 786 10.71 -24.64 34.19
CA PRO A 786 10.87 -23.18 34.31
C PRO A 786 12.32 -22.71 34.51
N GLU A 787 13.18 -23.58 35.06
CA GLU A 787 14.59 -23.28 35.29
C GLU A 787 15.39 -23.19 33.98
N LEU A 788 15.03 -24.01 32.98
CA LEU A 788 15.60 -23.90 31.63
C LEU A 788 15.13 -22.62 30.93
N GLU A 789 13.85 -22.27 31.03
CA GLU A 789 13.35 -21.00 30.47
C GLU A 789 14.01 -19.78 31.13
N ALA A 790 14.23 -19.81 32.44
CA ALA A 790 14.95 -18.76 33.16
C ALA A 790 16.43 -18.65 32.73
N ALA A 791 17.10 -19.79 32.49
CA ALA A 791 18.48 -19.83 32.00
C ALA A 791 18.60 -19.35 30.54
N GLU A 792 17.73 -19.83 29.64
CA GLU A 792 17.65 -19.38 28.24
C GLU A 792 17.34 -17.87 28.18
N ALA A 793 16.34 -17.39 28.94
CA ALA A 793 16.00 -15.97 29.00
C ALA A 793 17.12 -15.11 29.63
N LYS A 794 18.00 -15.66 30.46
CA LYS A 794 19.21 -14.96 30.90
C LYS A 794 20.25 -14.90 29.77
N ALA A 795 20.58 -16.03 29.16
CA ALA A 795 21.56 -16.11 28.07
C ALA A 795 21.19 -15.19 26.88
N VAL A 796 19.90 -15.07 26.55
CA VAL A 796 19.41 -14.14 25.51
C VAL A 796 19.63 -12.67 25.88
N ARG A 797 19.52 -12.29 27.16
CA ARG A 797 19.85 -10.92 27.62
C ARG A 797 21.36 -10.68 27.59
N ASP A 798 22.13 -11.58 28.19
CA ASP A 798 23.60 -11.52 28.21
C ASP A 798 24.18 -11.42 26.77
N ALA A 799 23.58 -12.10 25.79
CA ALA A 799 23.93 -12.01 24.37
C ALA A 799 23.46 -10.71 23.68
N ALA A 800 22.28 -10.19 24.02
CA ALA A 800 21.79 -8.93 23.48
C ALA A 800 22.65 -7.73 23.94
N ASP A 801 23.03 -7.70 25.22
CA ASP A 801 23.91 -6.68 25.79
C ASP A 801 25.32 -6.74 25.16
N ALA A 802 25.83 -7.94 24.90
CA ALA A 802 27.09 -8.14 24.17
C ALA A 802 27.02 -7.62 22.72
N MET A 803 25.91 -7.86 22.00
CA MET A 803 25.70 -7.30 20.66
C MET A 803 25.57 -5.77 20.68
N ALA A 804 24.90 -5.20 21.68
CA ALA A 804 24.80 -3.75 21.84
C ALA A 804 26.18 -3.12 22.05
N ALA A 805 27.00 -3.67 22.95
CA ALA A 805 28.37 -3.20 23.19
C ALA A 805 29.25 -3.29 21.92
N ALA A 806 29.17 -4.39 21.17
CA ALA A 806 29.91 -4.57 19.91
C ALA A 806 29.49 -3.55 18.84
N ALA A 807 28.19 -3.27 18.72
CA ALA A 807 27.66 -2.26 17.81
C ALA A 807 28.13 -0.84 18.18
N THR A 808 28.14 -0.49 19.47
CA THR A 808 28.68 0.80 19.95
C THR A 808 30.17 0.94 19.65
N ALA A 809 30.97 -0.11 19.86
CA ALA A 809 32.40 -0.11 19.53
C ALA A 809 32.67 0.08 18.03
N THR A 810 31.85 -0.54 17.16
CA THR A 810 31.96 -0.37 15.70
C THR A 810 31.51 1.01 15.25
N ALA A 811 30.46 1.58 15.85
CA ALA A 811 30.03 2.95 15.58
C ALA A 811 31.14 3.97 15.94
N ALA A 812 31.84 3.76 17.06
CA ALA A 812 32.96 4.61 17.48
C ALA A 812 34.14 4.54 16.49
N SER A 813 34.56 3.34 16.05
CA SER A 813 35.69 3.21 15.11
C SER A 813 35.37 3.75 13.72
N VAL A 814 34.13 3.63 13.25
CA VAL A 814 33.67 4.26 12.00
C VAL A 814 33.68 5.78 12.12
N LEU A 815 33.23 6.35 13.25
CA LEU A 815 33.27 7.80 13.47
C LEU A 815 34.72 8.34 13.53
N GLU A 816 35.64 7.59 14.14
CA GLU A 816 37.08 7.92 14.16
C GLU A 816 37.71 7.83 12.76
N ALA A 817 37.33 6.85 11.94
CA ALA A 817 37.80 6.71 10.57
C ALA A 817 37.30 7.87 9.68
N VAL A 818 36.01 8.22 9.78
CA VAL A 818 35.41 9.35 9.03
C VAL A 818 36.03 10.69 9.43
N THR A 819 36.21 10.95 10.73
CA THR A 819 36.84 12.20 11.19
C THR A 819 38.30 12.33 10.77
N LYS A 820 39.07 11.22 10.74
CA LYS A 820 40.42 11.20 10.17
C LYS A 820 40.44 11.47 8.66
N GLY A 821 39.50 10.89 7.90
CA GLY A 821 39.36 11.15 6.47
C GLY A 821 39.07 12.62 6.16
N VAL A 822 38.07 13.21 6.82
CA VAL A 822 37.73 14.63 6.67
C VAL A 822 38.90 15.54 7.06
N ALA A 823 39.64 15.22 8.12
CA ALA A 823 40.83 15.99 8.50
C ALA A 823 41.94 15.93 7.43
N GLN A 824 42.11 14.80 6.76
CA GLN A 824 43.07 14.66 5.64
C GLN A 824 42.64 15.43 4.40
N GLU A 825 41.35 15.43 4.03
CA GLU A 825 40.84 16.24 2.91
C GLU A 825 40.97 17.75 3.18
N VAL A 826 40.62 18.21 4.39
CA VAL A 826 40.77 19.62 4.77
C VAL A 826 42.24 20.06 4.72
N ALA A 827 43.17 19.23 5.19
CA ALA A 827 44.61 19.49 5.08
C ALA A 827 45.10 19.51 3.62
N ALA A 828 44.60 18.60 2.77
CA ALA A 828 44.96 18.56 1.35
C ALA A 828 44.42 19.76 0.54
N LEU A 829 43.25 20.29 0.93
CA LEU A 829 42.68 21.51 0.36
C LEU A 829 43.45 22.77 0.81
N GLN A 830 43.79 22.87 2.09
CA GLN A 830 44.58 24.00 2.64
C GLN A 830 46.02 24.06 2.09
N ALA A 831 46.53 22.96 1.53
CA ALA A 831 47.85 22.91 0.90
C ALA A 831 47.87 23.40 -0.57
N ARG A 832 46.76 23.90 -1.13
CA ARG A 832 46.62 24.25 -2.56
C ARG A 832 46.27 25.73 -2.83
N GLU A 833 47.11 26.66 -2.40
CA GLU A 833 47.13 28.04 -2.91
C GLU A 833 48.54 28.54 -3.29
N PRO A 834 48.74 29.05 -4.52
CA PRO A 834 49.87 29.88 -4.89
C PRO A 834 49.45 31.36 -5.12
N GLN A 835 49.43 32.12 -4.03
CA GLN A 835 49.79 33.55 -3.91
C GLN A 835 49.71 34.47 -5.17
N GLY A 836 48.59 35.20 -5.30
CA GLY A 836 48.56 36.69 -5.26
C GLY A 836 49.02 37.56 -6.47
N ALA A 837 48.17 38.54 -6.83
CA ALA A 837 48.57 39.83 -7.44
C ALA A 837 47.48 40.93 -7.29
N THR A 838 47.56 41.67 -6.17
CA THR A 838 47.20 43.09 -5.91
C THR A 838 46.40 43.98 -6.92
N ALA A 839 45.58 44.86 -6.30
CA ALA A 839 45.34 46.29 -6.63
C ALA A 839 44.15 46.75 -7.54
N ALA A 840 43.00 46.99 -6.89
CA ALA A 840 42.34 48.30 -6.69
C ALA A 840 41.91 49.23 -7.86
N ALA A 841 40.65 49.74 -7.74
CA ALA A 841 40.18 51.14 -7.89
C ALA A 841 39.00 51.44 -8.86
N GLU A 842 38.07 52.26 -8.35
CA GLU A 842 37.26 53.34 -8.98
C GLU A 842 36.16 53.09 -10.05
N THR A 843 34.90 53.13 -9.57
CA THR A 843 33.76 53.99 -10.00
C THR A 843 33.27 54.10 -11.47
N ALA A 844 32.05 53.57 -11.70
CA ALA A 844 30.91 54.25 -12.37
C ALA A 844 30.98 54.59 -13.90
N PRO A 845 29.91 55.15 -14.53
CA PRO A 845 28.61 54.51 -14.73
C PRO A 845 28.02 54.58 -16.18
N ALA A 846 26.99 53.75 -16.42
CA ALA A 846 25.84 53.84 -17.35
C ALA A 846 25.79 54.79 -18.58
N ALA A 847 25.34 54.26 -19.74
CA ALA A 847 24.41 54.91 -20.69
C ALA A 847 23.78 53.91 -21.72
N ASP A 848 22.53 54.17 -22.10
CA ASP A 848 21.83 54.16 -23.43
C ASP A 848 22.56 53.65 -24.71
N SER A 849 21.90 53.14 -25.78
CA SER A 849 20.47 52.82 -26.07
C SER A 849 20.29 51.90 -27.31
N ASP A 850 19.05 51.42 -27.55
CA ASP A 850 18.51 50.98 -28.87
C ASP A 850 18.64 52.08 -29.97
N PRO A 851 18.50 51.85 -31.31
CA PRO A 851 17.42 51.03 -31.92
C PRO A 851 17.70 50.19 -33.21
N ALA A 852 16.97 49.07 -33.32
CA ALA A 852 16.23 48.54 -34.49
C ALA A 852 16.78 48.55 -35.96
N ALA A 853 16.66 47.38 -36.63
CA ALA A 853 15.96 47.12 -37.93
C ALA A 853 16.72 46.37 -39.07
N ALA A 854 15.95 45.47 -39.73
CA ALA A 854 16.06 44.93 -41.11
C ALA A 854 17.09 43.84 -41.51
N ASP A 855 16.64 43.00 -42.44
CA ASP A 855 17.27 41.84 -43.13
C ASP A 855 17.91 42.29 -44.47
N PRO A 856 18.94 41.60 -45.05
CA PRO A 856 18.63 40.71 -46.20
C PRO A 856 19.61 39.53 -46.52
N ALA A 857 19.06 38.32 -46.66
CA ALA A 857 19.09 37.41 -47.85
C ALA A 857 20.39 36.81 -48.51
N ALA A 858 20.14 35.73 -49.29
CA ALA A 858 21.01 34.97 -50.26
C ALA A 858 21.90 33.84 -49.66
N VAL A 859 22.27 32.72 -50.35
CA VAL A 859 22.39 32.33 -51.78
C VAL A 859 21.98 30.85 -52.02
N ALA A 860 21.69 30.43 -53.28
CA ALA A 860 21.45 29.05 -53.78
C ALA A 860 22.33 28.77 -55.04
N PRO A 861 22.43 27.58 -55.72
CA PRO A 861 21.38 26.56 -55.99
C PRO A 861 21.82 25.06 -56.16
N ALA A 862 20.92 24.27 -56.81
CA ALA A 862 21.09 23.00 -57.57
C ALA A 862 21.15 21.65 -56.81
N ALA A 863 20.86 20.45 -57.38
CA ALA A 863 19.99 19.95 -58.50
C ALA A 863 20.08 18.37 -58.50
N GLU A 864 19.32 17.49 -59.18
CA GLU A 864 18.14 17.56 -60.09
C GLU A 864 17.27 16.25 -60.02
N GLY A 865 16.61 15.79 -61.10
CA GLY A 865 15.83 14.52 -61.20
C GLY A 865 16.51 13.41 -62.05
N PRO A 866 15.80 12.45 -62.71
CA PRO A 866 14.35 12.16 -62.80
C PRO A 866 13.95 10.67 -62.46
N VAL A 867 12.72 10.35 -62.02
CA VAL A 867 11.49 9.91 -62.77
C VAL A 867 11.61 8.72 -63.75
N ALA A 868 10.83 7.65 -63.52
CA ALA A 868 10.36 6.65 -64.52
C ALA A 868 9.06 5.93 -64.04
N GLU A 869 8.31 5.26 -64.93
CA GLU A 869 6.95 4.71 -64.73
C GLU A 869 6.76 3.33 -65.44
N ARG A 870 5.72 2.55 -65.08
CA ARG A 870 5.17 1.33 -65.74
C ARG A 870 5.96 0.02 -65.49
N ALA A 871 5.40 -1.19 -65.62
CA ALA A 871 4.16 -1.65 -66.27
C ALA A 871 3.48 -2.86 -65.58
N GLU A 872 2.39 -3.38 -66.17
CA GLU A 872 1.49 -4.43 -65.64
C GLU A 872 1.86 -5.87 -66.07
N LEU A 873 1.27 -6.87 -65.38
CA LEU A 873 0.87 -8.25 -65.79
C LEU A 873 1.05 -9.24 -64.60
N GLY A 874 0.09 -10.08 -64.20
CA GLY A 874 -1.30 -10.22 -64.63
C GLY A 874 -2.08 -11.33 -63.86
N ALA A 875 -3.34 -11.53 -64.27
CA ALA A 875 -4.22 -12.71 -64.16
C ALA A 875 -3.66 -14.02 -63.52
N GLU A 876 -4.33 -14.77 -62.62
CA GLU A 876 -5.71 -14.78 -62.06
C GLU A 876 -5.66 -15.12 -60.52
N ALA A 877 -6.66 -15.59 -59.74
CA ALA A 877 -8.03 -16.12 -59.96
C ALA A 877 -8.94 -16.10 -58.69
N ALA A 878 -10.22 -16.43 -58.90
CA ALA A 878 -11.25 -16.85 -57.91
C ALA A 878 -12.18 -17.89 -58.62
N PRO A 879 -13.21 -18.54 -58.00
CA PRO A 879 -13.73 -18.44 -56.63
C PRO A 879 -14.03 -19.81 -55.95
N ALA A 880 -14.58 -19.79 -54.73
CA ALA A 880 -15.50 -20.82 -54.22
C ALA A 880 -16.41 -20.23 -53.12
N ALA A 881 -17.60 -20.80 -52.91
CA ALA A 881 -18.58 -20.35 -51.92
C ALA A 881 -19.42 -21.54 -51.38
N ALA A 882 -20.32 -21.23 -50.44
CA ALA A 882 -21.13 -22.16 -49.64
C ALA A 882 -20.33 -22.94 -48.55
N SER A 883 -20.94 -23.38 -47.45
CA SER A 883 -22.38 -23.46 -47.16
C SER A 883 -22.73 -23.06 -45.72
N ALA A 884 -24.00 -22.72 -45.51
CA ALA A 884 -24.64 -22.72 -44.20
C ALA A 884 -25.83 -23.70 -44.26
N PRO A 885 -26.18 -24.37 -43.15
CA PRO A 885 -27.54 -24.86 -42.92
C PRO A 885 -28.28 -23.97 -41.91
N ALA A 886 -29.61 -23.93 -42.06
CA ALA A 886 -30.54 -23.16 -41.24
C ALA A 886 -31.51 -24.15 -40.49
N PRO A 887 -32.49 -23.68 -39.70
CA PRO A 887 -33.01 -24.45 -38.55
C PRO A 887 -34.35 -25.18 -38.81
N ALA A 888 -34.71 -26.10 -37.90
CA ALA A 888 -36.08 -26.36 -37.46
C ALA A 888 -36.13 -27.33 -36.26
N ALA A 889 -36.94 -27.03 -35.25
CA ALA A 889 -38.00 -27.91 -34.70
C ALA A 889 -38.58 -27.33 -33.39
N GLU A 890 -39.86 -26.93 -33.42
CA GLU A 890 -40.69 -26.77 -32.22
C GLU A 890 -41.47 -28.08 -31.99
N VAL A 891 -41.72 -28.45 -30.73
CA VAL A 891 -42.80 -29.39 -30.33
C VAL A 891 -43.41 -28.89 -29.01
N GLU A 892 -44.71 -29.12 -28.83
CA GLU A 892 -45.56 -28.42 -27.87
C GLU A 892 -45.62 -29.01 -26.45
N ASP A 893 -45.96 -28.12 -25.51
CA ASP A 893 -46.85 -28.24 -24.32
C ASP A 893 -47.20 -29.62 -23.71
N ALA A 894 -47.08 -29.73 -22.37
CA ALA A 894 -48.11 -30.34 -21.53
C ALA A 894 -48.01 -30.01 -20.02
N ALA A 895 -49.13 -29.55 -19.45
CA ALA A 895 -49.67 -29.86 -18.11
C ALA A 895 -48.88 -29.54 -16.80
N ARG A 896 -49.46 -28.61 -16.02
CA ARG A 896 -49.61 -28.76 -14.55
C ARG A 896 -50.86 -29.64 -14.26
N PRO A 897 -51.01 -30.21 -13.05
CA PRO A 897 -51.74 -29.48 -11.99
C PRO A 897 -51.18 -29.66 -10.57
N ASP A 898 -51.86 -28.99 -9.63
CA ASP A 898 -51.62 -28.90 -8.19
C ASP A 898 -51.54 -30.24 -7.43
N ASP A 899 -50.95 -30.22 -6.23
CA ASP A 899 -51.77 -30.34 -5.01
C ASP A 899 -51.11 -29.64 -3.81
N GLY A 900 -51.90 -29.26 -2.79
CA GLY A 900 -51.44 -28.41 -1.68
C GLY A 900 -51.85 -28.90 -0.29
N ARG A 901 -50.94 -28.72 0.70
CA ARG A 901 -51.11 -28.79 2.17
C ARG A 901 -49.81 -28.31 2.85
N ALA A 902 -49.77 -27.83 4.09
CA ALA A 902 -50.76 -27.16 4.95
C ALA A 902 -49.99 -26.60 6.17
N ILE A 903 -50.31 -25.41 6.66
CA ILE A 903 -49.62 -24.77 7.80
C ILE A 903 -50.36 -25.07 9.12
N VAL A 904 -49.71 -25.68 10.11
CA VAL A 904 -49.87 -25.39 11.58
C VAL A 904 -48.61 -25.90 12.37
N PRO A 905 -48.39 -25.64 13.68
CA PRO A 905 -47.29 -24.76 14.07
C PRO A 905 -46.22 -25.39 15.00
N ALA A 906 -45.28 -24.55 15.44
CA ALA A 906 -44.15 -24.88 16.30
C ALA A 906 -44.51 -25.49 17.67
N THR A 907 -43.64 -26.39 18.14
CA THR A 907 -43.46 -26.74 19.56
C THR A 907 -42.19 -26.07 20.09
N VAL A 908 -42.31 -25.34 21.20
CA VAL A 908 -41.17 -24.69 21.88
C VAL A 908 -40.28 -25.76 22.52
N VAL A 909 -38.97 -25.63 22.35
CA VAL A 909 -37.94 -26.35 23.13
C VAL A 909 -37.01 -25.31 23.72
N GLU A 910 -36.86 -25.31 25.05
CA GLU A 910 -36.01 -24.37 25.76
C GLU A 910 -34.51 -24.67 25.53
N PRO A 911 -33.65 -23.65 25.37
CA PRO A 911 -32.23 -23.87 25.13
C PRO A 911 -31.51 -24.30 26.42
N THR A 912 -30.94 -25.50 26.42
CA THR A 912 -29.98 -25.94 27.43
C THR A 912 -28.70 -25.10 27.39
N PRO A 913 -28.00 -24.93 28.54
CA PRO A 913 -26.99 -23.89 28.70
C PRO A 913 -25.77 -24.04 27.77
N ALA A 914 -25.26 -22.90 27.30
CA ALA A 914 -24.28 -22.83 26.23
C ALA A 914 -22.89 -23.38 26.62
N GLY A 915 -22.48 -24.48 26.01
CA GLY A 915 -21.09 -24.96 26.04
C GLY A 915 -20.14 -24.02 25.27
N ASN A 916 -18.97 -23.75 25.85
CA ASN A 916 -18.02 -22.73 25.41
C ASN A 916 -17.65 -22.79 23.91
N ALA A 917 -17.55 -21.62 23.27
CA ALA A 917 -17.19 -21.47 21.86
C ALA A 917 -15.74 -21.93 21.56
N ILE A 918 -14.80 -21.67 22.48
CA ILE A 918 -13.38 -22.07 22.34
C ILE A 918 -13.27 -23.59 22.20
N THR A 919 -14.01 -24.35 23.02
CA THR A 919 -14.06 -25.82 22.95
C THR A 919 -14.68 -26.33 21.65
N ARG A 920 -15.60 -25.56 21.04
CA ARG A 920 -16.17 -25.85 19.71
C ARG A 920 -15.21 -25.54 18.56
N PHE A 921 -14.33 -24.55 18.71
CA PHE A 921 -13.26 -24.26 17.74
C PHE A 921 -12.22 -25.38 17.74
N PHE A 922 -11.62 -25.69 18.90
CA PHE A 922 -10.59 -26.73 18.98
C PHE A 922 -11.09 -28.10 18.53
N ARG A 923 -12.24 -28.58 19.04
CA ARG A 923 -12.80 -29.90 18.67
C ARG A 923 -13.22 -30.03 17.19
N ARG A 924 -13.31 -28.92 16.45
CA ARG A 924 -13.68 -28.90 15.01
C ARG A 924 -12.47 -28.79 14.07
N LEU A 925 -11.33 -28.33 14.57
CA LEU A 925 -10.06 -28.22 13.82
C LEU A 925 -9.04 -29.32 14.18
N PHE A 926 -9.07 -29.80 15.43
CA PHE A 926 -8.13 -30.77 15.97
C PHE A 926 -8.93 -31.96 16.56
N GLY A 927 -8.82 -33.13 15.92
CA GLY A 927 -9.63 -34.29 16.24
C GLY A 927 -9.11 -35.05 17.45
N LYS A 928 -9.76 -34.80 18.61
CA LYS A 928 -9.39 -35.19 19.99
C LYS A 928 -8.31 -34.32 20.63
#